data_AF-A0A8W8MN26-F1
#
_entry.id   AF-A0A8W8MN26-F1
#
_cell.length_a   1.000
_cell.length_b   1.000
_cell.length_c   1.000
_cell.angle_alpha   90.00
_cell.angle_beta   90.00
_cell.angle_gamma   90.00
#
_symmetry.space_group_name_H-M   'P 1'
#
loop_
_entity.id
_entity.type
_entity.pdbx_description
1 polymer ?
#
loop_
_entity_poly.entity_id
_entity_poly.type
_entity_poly.pdbx_seq_one_letter_code
_entity_poly.pdbx_strand_id
1 'polypeptide(L)'
;MKVLAEINGIDTSKLNTQIRVSGRDYFQRVRRAKMRFCPKVSIPTPRPVRKLQNEVKEKIQTNELYIGEKIVPKIFNTNKISPSGELEDKHITVYGRKIPLELFRNNMIQEQSELIKIRTDDEYNKMTEDEIKVAFASKFNINVPGTKEDLKRLERTRHLKLWHDHSDILNHTYISFMVSTMYNPNLYLTNQEYCQKFPDRPPIDVQATVEKPHLYILGQSKSTDADQLSYTLSRIEDLKQLVEPVEIGGVPIFDVMRVFSGDGPARQFEAGQQRGGNFSCLCGIPSKEHSNLEYALGFHPPSLLDRCEVFKGGCLWRRFSLTNPSPFSFSKLKKEDLLDELEARKVYLYHLNRPQLVEKLQTILHGIQRPPALYCSEEDILDHLSLYEIPACEPLHDISNVVQHIITELPSHFEDKSVEREFEKFSTATIGDKNQIRGSDARLFAIKLAKFALSLYNEKRISLDILELCTSLVEITGICYMHYNQRSPKQILRLYNQTFKFSYLCKSIIGIPKKMTARKFYGSHFHSLTVHAPQTNRMFCLRSIIPEQEERSFGDLRNISLQTSNRQCGKVIDNAMLRFINHQKNENKVDYTKIQESIISHQAKLLPAFGDTIFSIELLRNRPTLFQKHCERIADFLLPGENHWWSFDGKHIIFHDGPSRPDSCGEPMLQHFYLTTSEKQATLLKETWNKCIEELQSGKLQLPVLKVKLYEDGKLTKVLKNEGLISNKESATDCGEATEINLTSAEGPLSADEVSVEGDECPTTSSTSVKGLLRIEEGSDSVENDEDGGLTDMNFISISDLTEKQQNEDPCRALESKTSESITHEKMLTNREDSQKNTFWSVLDGANKSSANNMTTKGISNQGNKDKEETKERKQPCRRKLFNENNDLQCDILFSNDGGYTEAMKSDMPNTRILRAAIGDSDDMPRDPCDKRKKKETLPEKGNNEKENLQESFTYKVSCLLPGDPTIYEYSKYRRLLKQQPTDKTLQHSYEVAFAKLQLAVSKRHYELKSINKDDALIRYAEELMRQWKMYFY
;
A
#
# COMPACT_ATOMS: atom_id res chain seq x y z
N MET A 1 -2.19 -8.49 -51.23
CA MET A 1 -2.05 -7.86 -49.90
C MET A 1 -0.87 -8.39 -49.09
N LYS A 2 -0.72 -9.70 -48.82
CA LYS A 2 0.40 -10.24 -48.02
C LYS A 2 1.78 -9.68 -48.41
N VAL A 3 2.14 -9.80 -49.70
CA VAL A 3 3.36 -9.22 -50.31
C VAL A 3 3.53 -7.71 -50.04
N LEU A 4 2.43 -6.94 -50.03
CA LEU A 4 2.47 -5.49 -49.77
C LEU A 4 2.74 -5.18 -48.29
N ALA A 5 2.34 -6.05 -47.37
CA ALA A 5 2.63 -5.91 -45.94
C ALA A 5 4.09 -6.30 -45.64
N GLU A 6 4.59 -7.35 -46.30
CA GLU A 6 5.98 -7.82 -46.18
C GLU A 6 6.98 -6.79 -46.73
N ILE A 7 6.67 -6.15 -47.88
CA ILE A 7 7.44 -5.01 -48.42
C ILE A 7 7.48 -3.81 -47.47
N ASN A 8 6.47 -3.63 -46.61
CA ASN A 8 6.41 -2.56 -45.61
C ASN A 8 6.87 -3.01 -44.21
N GLY A 9 7.61 -4.12 -44.11
CA GLY A 9 8.23 -4.58 -42.85
C GLY A 9 7.26 -5.12 -41.80
N ILE A 10 6.00 -5.41 -42.17
CA ILE A 10 4.98 -5.93 -41.24
C ILE A 10 5.12 -7.45 -41.13
N ASP A 11 5.48 -7.94 -39.94
CA ASP A 11 5.45 -9.37 -39.60
C ASP A 11 4.01 -9.91 -39.69
N THR A 12 3.71 -10.65 -40.75
CA THR A 12 2.38 -11.21 -40.99
C THR A 12 2.10 -12.50 -40.20
N SER A 13 3.09 -13.08 -39.51
CA SER A 13 2.93 -14.36 -38.79
C SER A 13 1.91 -14.28 -37.65
N LYS A 14 1.87 -13.15 -36.93
CA LYS A 14 1.05 -12.97 -35.73
C LYS A 14 -0.42 -12.62 -36.01
N LEU A 15 -0.75 -12.24 -37.25
CA LEU A 15 -2.10 -11.83 -37.67
C LEU A 15 -3.16 -12.95 -37.64
N ASN A 16 -2.77 -14.21 -37.40
CA ASN A 16 -3.65 -15.37 -37.44
C ASN A 16 -3.80 -16.10 -36.09
N THR A 17 -3.50 -15.43 -34.97
CA THR A 17 -3.75 -15.96 -33.62
C THR A 17 -5.25 -15.91 -33.29
N GLN A 18 -5.97 -16.98 -33.62
CA GLN A 18 -7.41 -17.09 -33.40
C GLN A 18 -7.76 -17.19 -31.90
N ILE A 19 -8.26 -16.11 -31.32
CA ILE A 19 -9.26 -16.26 -30.25
C ILE A 19 -10.55 -16.72 -30.94
N ARG A 20 -11.02 -17.94 -30.63
CA ARG A 20 -12.32 -18.44 -31.09
C ARG A 20 -13.44 -17.68 -30.36
N VAL A 21 -13.86 -16.56 -30.93
CA VAL A 21 -15.14 -15.92 -30.57
C VAL A 21 -16.26 -16.94 -30.83
N SER A 22 -17.26 -16.99 -29.94
CA SER A 22 -18.33 -17.98 -30.04
C SER A 22 -19.12 -17.84 -31.35
N GLY A 23 -19.66 -18.96 -31.85
CA GLY A 23 -20.34 -18.99 -33.17
C GLY A 23 -21.58 -18.08 -33.30
N ARG A 24 -22.08 -17.51 -32.20
CA ARG A 24 -23.23 -16.57 -32.21
C ARG A 24 -22.81 -15.14 -32.60
N ASP A 25 -21.65 -14.65 -32.15
CA ASP A 25 -21.20 -13.27 -32.41
C ASP A 25 -20.89 -12.99 -33.89
N TYR A 26 -20.41 -14.02 -34.62
CA TYR A 26 -20.04 -13.90 -36.03
C TYR A 26 -21.21 -13.41 -36.90
N PHE A 27 -22.45 -13.75 -36.54
CA PHE A 27 -23.65 -13.35 -37.29
C PHE A 27 -24.10 -11.92 -37.03
N GLN A 28 -23.79 -11.31 -35.88
CA GLN A 28 -24.35 -10.01 -35.52
C GLN A 28 -23.56 -8.80 -36.05
N ARG A 29 -22.26 -8.92 -36.32
CA ARG A 29 -21.41 -7.77 -36.74
C ARG A 29 -21.18 -7.61 -38.26
N VAL A 30 -22.01 -8.22 -39.11
CA VAL A 30 -21.88 -8.17 -40.58
C VAL A 30 -23.06 -7.48 -41.28
N ARG A 31 -23.16 -6.14 -41.16
CA ARG A 31 -23.92 -5.32 -42.13
C ARG A 31 -23.05 -5.07 -43.37
N ARG A 32 -23.66 -5.26 -44.54
CA ARG A 32 -22.98 -5.74 -45.76
C ARG A 32 -22.46 -4.61 -46.66
N ALA A 33 -21.21 -4.72 -47.12
CA ALA A 33 -20.76 -4.16 -48.39
C ALA A 33 -20.63 -5.31 -49.40
N LYS A 34 -21.11 -5.12 -50.64
CA LYS A 34 -21.13 -6.18 -51.66
C LYS A 34 -19.92 -6.06 -52.61
N MET A 35 -18.87 -6.87 -52.41
CA MET A 35 -17.98 -7.23 -53.51
C MET A 35 -18.63 -8.35 -54.34
N ARG A 36 -18.85 -8.13 -55.64
CA ARG A 36 -19.26 -9.17 -56.58
C ARG A 36 -18.01 -9.92 -57.05
N PHE A 37 -17.86 -11.18 -56.67
CA PHE A 37 -16.81 -12.06 -57.23
C PHE A 37 -17.37 -12.98 -58.34
N CYS A 38 -18.68 -13.26 -58.32
CA CYS A 38 -19.46 -13.89 -59.38
C CYS A 38 -20.96 -13.56 -59.13
N PRO A 39 -21.89 -13.60 -60.12
CA PRO A 39 -23.26 -13.13 -59.94
C PRO A 39 -24.09 -13.82 -58.83
N LYS A 40 -23.71 -15.03 -58.41
CA LYS A 40 -24.46 -15.85 -57.44
C LYS A 40 -23.81 -16.02 -56.06
N VAL A 41 -22.64 -15.40 -55.79
CA VAL A 41 -21.92 -15.57 -54.51
C VAL A 41 -21.46 -14.23 -53.95
N SER A 42 -21.79 -13.98 -52.67
CA SER A 42 -21.34 -12.81 -51.91
C SER A 42 -20.55 -13.22 -50.67
N ILE A 43 -19.31 -12.77 -50.55
CA ILE A 43 -18.43 -13.08 -49.41
C ILE A 43 -18.42 -11.89 -48.43
N PRO A 44 -18.57 -12.11 -47.10
CA PRO A 44 -18.39 -11.06 -46.11
C PRO A 44 -17.01 -10.39 -46.21
N THR A 45 -16.99 -9.07 -46.37
CA THR A 45 -15.76 -8.27 -46.34
C THR A 45 -15.68 -7.52 -45.00
N PRO A 46 -14.58 -7.61 -44.23
CA PRO A 46 -14.44 -6.87 -42.97
C PRO A 46 -14.43 -5.35 -43.23
N ARG A 47 -14.95 -4.57 -42.27
CA ARG A 47 -14.91 -3.10 -42.34
C ARG A 47 -13.45 -2.63 -42.44
N PRO A 48 -13.09 -1.71 -43.37
CA PRO A 48 -11.74 -1.17 -43.43
C PRO A 48 -11.33 -0.51 -42.11
N VAL A 49 -10.12 -0.80 -41.62
CA VAL A 49 -9.63 -0.31 -40.32
C VAL A 49 -9.73 1.22 -40.19
N ARG A 50 -9.45 1.95 -41.27
CA ARG A 50 -9.61 3.42 -41.31
C ARG A 50 -11.06 3.89 -41.06
N LYS A 51 -12.08 3.14 -41.50
CA LYS A 51 -13.48 3.47 -41.21
C LYS A 51 -13.81 3.25 -39.74
N LEU A 52 -13.38 2.12 -39.16
CA LEU A 52 -13.54 1.85 -37.72
C LEU A 52 -12.79 2.88 -36.85
N GLN A 53 -11.59 3.30 -37.25
CA GLN A 53 -10.82 4.34 -36.55
C GLN A 53 -11.50 5.71 -36.62
N ASN A 54 -12.16 6.04 -37.73
CA ASN A 54 -12.92 7.29 -37.84
C ASN A 54 -14.23 7.21 -37.04
N GLU A 55 -14.97 6.11 -37.14
CA GLU A 55 -16.19 5.84 -36.36
C GLU A 55 -15.94 5.90 -34.84
N VAL A 56 -14.81 5.37 -34.35
CA VAL A 56 -14.42 5.49 -32.94
C VAL A 56 -14.00 6.91 -32.55
N LYS A 57 -13.28 7.64 -33.42
CA LYS A 57 -12.94 9.06 -33.17
C LYS A 57 -14.19 9.93 -33.11
N GLU A 58 -15.10 9.75 -34.06
CA GLU A 58 -16.38 10.44 -34.16
C GLU A 58 -17.19 10.23 -32.88
N LYS A 59 -17.33 8.97 -32.42
CA LYS A 59 -17.97 8.63 -31.14
C LYS A 59 -17.28 9.22 -29.90
N ILE A 60 -15.96 9.36 -29.90
CA ILE A 60 -15.23 10.07 -28.83
C ILE A 60 -15.46 11.59 -28.91
N GLN A 61 -15.63 12.15 -30.11
CA GLN A 61 -15.89 13.58 -30.32
C GLN A 61 -17.34 13.97 -30.03
N THR A 62 -18.30 13.05 -30.19
CA THR A 62 -19.73 13.22 -29.85
C THR A 62 -20.07 12.76 -28.42
N ASN A 63 -19.07 12.37 -27.62
CA ASN A 63 -19.21 11.79 -26.28
C ASN A 63 -20.02 10.47 -26.19
N GLU A 64 -20.40 9.83 -27.31
CA GLU A 64 -20.96 8.45 -27.29
C GLU A 64 -19.97 7.43 -26.70
N LEU A 65 -18.67 7.69 -26.86
CA LEU A 65 -17.57 6.97 -26.20
C LEU A 65 -16.74 7.95 -25.36
N TYR A 66 -17.29 8.36 -24.22
CA TYR A 66 -16.57 9.20 -23.26
C TYR A 66 -15.34 8.47 -22.68
N ILE A 67 -14.20 9.17 -22.65
CA ILE A 67 -12.89 8.64 -22.18
C ILE A 67 -12.16 9.61 -21.23
N GLY A 68 -12.91 10.50 -20.59
CA GLY A 68 -12.38 11.57 -19.75
C GLY A 68 -11.90 12.80 -20.53
N GLU A 69 -11.87 13.92 -19.82
CA GLU A 69 -11.27 15.19 -20.21
C GLU A 69 -9.75 15.08 -20.37
N LYS A 70 -9.14 16.05 -21.05
CA LYS A 70 -7.68 16.14 -21.18
C LYS A 70 -7.12 17.04 -20.09
N ILE A 71 -6.27 16.49 -19.24
CA ILE A 71 -5.55 17.25 -18.21
C ILE A 71 -4.03 17.14 -18.40
N VAL A 72 -3.27 18.03 -17.74
CA VAL A 72 -1.80 18.00 -17.63
C VAL A 72 -1.08 17.70 -18.96
N PRO A 73 -1.02 18.66 -19.90
CA PRO A 73 -0.29 18.50 -21.15
C PRO A 73 1.22 18.37 -20.90
N LYS A 74 1.81 17.25 -21.34
CA LYS A 74 3.25 16.98 -21.27
C LYS A 74 3.83 16.85 -22.67
N ILE A 75 4.92 17.56 -22.95
CA ILE A 75 5.57 17.59 -24.26
C ILE A 75 6.71 16.57 -24.27
N PHE A 76 6.69 15.66 -25.25
CA PHE A 76 7.74 14.66 -25.46
C PHE A 76 8.39 14.87 -26.83
N ASN A 77 9.72 14.78 -26.87
CA ASN A 77 10.47 14.75 -28.12
C ASN A 77 10.45 13.32 -28.67
N THR A 78 10.15 13.18 -29.96
CA THR A 78 10.15 11.90 -30.67
C THR A 78 10.79 12.07 -32.04
N ASN A 79 11.72 11.19 -32.37
CA ASN A 79 12.48 11.28 -33.60
C ASN A 79 11.78 10.45 -34.68
N LYS A 80 11.57 11.05 -35.86
CA LYS A 80 10.93 10.40 -37.02
C LYS A 80 11.87 10.46 -38.21
N ILE A 81 12.10 9.32 -38.87
CA ILE A 81 12.77 9.33 -40.17
C ILE A 81 11.79 9.86 -41.22
N SER A 82 12.21 10.85 -42.01
CA SER A 82 11.45 11.45 -43.10
C SER A 82 11.35 10.50 -44.31
N PRO A 83 10.49 10.77 -45.30
CA PRO A 83 10.54 10.08 -46.60
C PRO A 83 11.85 10.29 -47.38
N SER A 84 12.62 11.35 -47.07
CA SER A 84 13.98 11.60 -47.58
C SER A 84 15.09 10.85 -46.82
N GLY A 85 14.77 10.18 -45.71
CA GLY A 85 15.74 9.48 -44.85
C GLY A 85 16.39 10.35 -43.77
N GLU A 86 15.97 11.60 -43.62
CA GLU A 86 16.49 12.56 -42.64
C GLU A 86 15.81 12.36 -41.26
N LEU A 87 16.50 12.70 -40.18
CA LEU A 87 15.96 12.57 -38.82
C LEU A 87 15.22 13.86 -38.43
N GLU A 88 13.89 13.84 -38.51
CA GLU A 88 13.02 14.91 -38.02
C GLU A 88 12.81 14.78 -36.50
N ASP A 89 13.23 15.77 -35.72
CA ASP A 89 12.77 15.92 -34.34
C ASP A 89 11.32 16.41 -34.33
N LYS A 90 10.43 15.67 -33.65
CA LYS A 90 9.00 15.98 -33.56
C LYS A 90 8.53 15.98 -32.11
N HIS A 91 8.03 17.13 -31.66
CA HIS A 91 7.31 17.25 -30.41
C HIS A 91 5.92 16.61 -30.51
N ILE A 92 5.53 15.85 -29.47
CA ILE A 92 4.19 15.30 -29.29
C ILE A 92 3.69 15.71 -27.91
N THR A 93 2.58 16.46 -27.85
CA THR A 93 1.86 16.70 -26.60
C THR A 93 1.03 15.46 -26.26
N VAL A 94 1.32 14.86 -25.11
CA VAL A 94 0.52 13.80 -24.49
C VAL A 94 -0.27 14.44 -23.36
N TYR A 95 -1.53 14.04 -23.20
CA TYR A 95 -2.42 14.54 -22.15
C TYR A 95 -2.77 13.36 -21.23
N GLY A 96 -2.83 13.62 -19.93
CA GLY A 96 -3.55 12.73 -19.02
C GLY A 96 -5.04 12.77 -19.29
N ARG A 97 -5.77 11.76 -18.80
CA ARG A 97 -7.23 11.71 -18.83
C ARG A 97 -7.79 11.77 -17.41
N LYS A 98 -8.73 12.68 -17.16
CA LYS A 98 -9.55 12.78 -15.94
C LYS A 98 -10.99 12.47 -16.31
N ILE A 99 -11.66 11.60 -15.58
CA ILE A 99 -13.13 11.56 -15.57
C ILE A 99 -13.55 12.36 -14.33
N PRO A 100 -14.29 13.48 -14.44
CA PRO A 100 -14.61 14.32 -13.28
C PRO A 100 -15.35 13.56 -12.18
N LEU A 101 -15.09 13.90 -10.92
CA LEU A 101 -15.79 13.28 -9.79
C LEU A 101 -17.31 13.45 -9.89
N GLU A 102 -17.83 14.58 -10.36
CA GLU A 102 -19.27 14.78 -10.61
C GLU A 102 -19.89 13.64 -11.43
N LEU A 103 -19.26 13.26 -12.54
CA LEU A 103 -19.75 12.18 -13.41
C LEU A 103 -19.65 10.81 -12.73
N PHE A 104 -18.62 10.57 -11.92
CA PHE A 104 -18.54 9.34 -11.11
C PHE A 104 -19.62 9.28 -10.04
N ARG A 105 -19.83 10.36 -9.28
CA ARG A 105 -20.81 10.39 -8.18
C ARG A 105 -22.22 10.07 -8.69
N ASN A 106 -22.56 10.58 -9.87
CA ASN A 106 -23.79 10.29 -10.61
C ASN A 106 -23.87 8.84 -11.12
N ASN A 107 -22.82 8.31 -11.77
CA ASN A 107 -22.82 6.91 -12.23
C ASN A 107 -22.89 5.92 -11.05
N MET A 108 -22.12 6.16 -9.99
CA MET A 108 -22.03 5.31 -8.81
C MET A 108 -23.34 5.31 -8.02
N ILE A 109 -24.06 6.44 -7.90
CA ILE A 109 -25.36 6.43 -7.18
C ILE A 109 -26.42 5.65 -7.96
N GLN A 110 -26.36 5.64 -9.30
CA GLN A 110 -27.23 4.82 -10.15
C GLN A 110 -26.89 3.33 -10.01
N GLU A 111 -25.62 2.94 -10.13
CA GLU A 111 -25.18 1.55 -9.96
C GLU A 111 -25.46 1.00 -8.54
N GLN A 112 -25.40 1.85 -7.50
CA GLN A 112 -25.62 1.47 -6.11
C GLN A 112 -27.08 1.63 -5.65
N SER A 113 -27.98 2.16 -6.49
CA SER A 113 -29.31 2.65 -6.09
C SER A 113 -30.18 1.65 -5.30
N GLU A 114 -30.25 0.39 -5.75
CA GLU A 114 -31.00 -0.67 -5.04
C GLU A 114 -30.42 -1.04 -3.66
N LEU A 115 -29.15 -0.71 -3.42
CA LEU A 115 -28.37 -1.06 -2.22
C LEU A 115 -28.36 0.07 -1.17
N ILE A 116 -28.90 1.24 -1.48
CA ILE A 116 -28.94 2.41 -0.57
C ILE A 116 -30.18 2.34 0.34
N LYS A 117 -30.00 2.77 1.59
CA LYS A 117 -31.04 2.99 2.61
C LYS A 117 -31.57 4.41 2.47
N ILE A 118 -32.51 4.62 1.54
CA ILE A 118 -33.15 5.92 1.34
C ILE A 118 -34.21 6.12 2.44
N ARG A 119 -34.10 7.21 3.20
CA ARG A 119 -35.15 7.74 4.08
C ARG A 119 -35.47 9.17 3.65
N THR A 120 -36.74 9.45 3.39
CA THR A 120 -37.28 10.75 2.94
C THR A 120 -37.35 11.77 4.08
N ASP A 121 -37.44 13.06 3.74
CA ASP A 121 -37.63 14.12 4.74
C ASP A 121 -38.92 13.93 5.54
N ASP A 122 -40.00 13.46 4.91
CA ASP A 122 -41.28 13.17 5.58
C ASP A 122 -41.23 11.98 6.54
N GLU A 123 -40.29 11.06 6.39
CA GLU A 123 -40.05 10.01 7.38
C GLU A 123 -39.30 10.56 8.60
N TYR A 124 -38.27 11.40 8.39
CA TYR A 124 -37.64 12.13 9.51
C TYR A 124 -38.60 13.11 10.21
N ASN A 125 -39.59 13.66 9.49
CA ASN A 125 -40.63 14.53 10.08
C ASN A 125 -41.64 13.76 10.95
N LYS A 126 -41.71 12.43 10.82
CA LYS A 126 -42.61 11.56 11.60
C LYS A 126 -41.94 10.89 12.79
N MET A 127 -40.60 10.84 12.83
CA MET A 127 -39.86 10.34 13.98
C MET A 127 -40.01 11.29 15.16
N THR A 128 -40.35 10.73 16.32
CA THR A 128 -40.28 11.43 17.61
C THR A 128 -38.83 11.77 17.97
N GLU A 129 -38.63 12.73 18.88
CA GLU A 129 -37.28 13.04 19.38
C GLU A 129 -36.59 11.81 19.98
N ASP A 130 -37.33 10.92 20.65
CA ASP A 130 -36.75 9.78 21.34
C ASP A 130 -36.40 8.66 20.36
N GLU A 131 -37.16 8.47 19.28
CA GLU A 131 -36.73 7.64 18.14
C GLU A 131 -35.48 8.21 17.46
N ILE A 132 -35.34 9.54 17.36
CA ILE A 132 -34.13 10.19 16.84
C ILE A 132 -32.95 9.95 17.79
N LYS A 133 -33.11 10.16 19.10
CA LYS A 133 -32.08 9.91 20.12
C LYS A 133 -31.64 8.44 20.12
N VAL A 134 -32.58 7.49 20.05
CA VAL A 134 -32.28 6.04 19.98
C VAL A 134 -31.61 5.66 18.66
N ALA A 135 -32.11 6.15 17.52
CA ALA A 135 -31.48 5.92 16.22
C ALA A 135 -30.06 6.53 16.15
N PHE A 136 -29.84 7.68 16.79
CA PHE A 136 -28.53 8.32 16.88
C PHE A 136 -27.59 7.53 17.81
N ALA A 137 -28.00 7.26 19.06
CA ALA A 137 -27.19 6.53 20.04
C ALA A 137 -26.76 5.15 19.52
N SER A 138 -27.67 4.40 18.89
CA SER A 138 -27.38 3.08 18.30
C SER A 138 -26.44 3.09 17.09
N LYS A 139 -26.20 4.25 16.47
CA LYS A 139 -25.32 4.42 15.29
C LYS A 139 -23.99 5.09 15.61
N PHE A 140 -24.01 6.07 16.51
CA PHE A 140 -22.85 6.86 16.90
C PHE A 140 -22.15 6.27 18.14
N ASN A 141 -22.88 5.55 19.00
CA ASN A 141 -22.39 5.01 20.27
C ASN A 141 -21.92 6.13 21.22
N ILE A 142 -22.74 7.19 21.33
CA ILE A 142 -22.49 8.42 22.11
C ILE A 142 -23.76 8.78 22.89
N ASN A 143 -23.64 9.03 24.19
CA ASN A 143 -24.75 9.41 25.10
C ASN A 143 -25.16 10.90 25.01
N VAL A 144 -24.94 11.55 23.86
CA VAL A 144 -25.30 12.95 23.60
C VAL A 144 -26.53 12.98 22.70
N PRO A 145 -27.54 13.83 22.96
CA PRO A 145 -28.70 13.96 22.08
C PRO A 145 -28.29 14.55 20.72
N GLY A 146 -28.06 13.66 19.74
CA GLY A 146 -27.85 14.07 18.36
C GLY A 146 -29.13 14.60 17.74
N THR A 147 -29.00 15.63 16.89
CA THR A 147 -30.17 16.23 16.24
C THR A 147 -30.70 15.34 15.10
N LYS A 148 -31.93 15.62 14.69
CA LYS A 148 -32.53 15.09 13.45
C LYS A 148 -31.61 15.35 12.26
N GLU A 149 -30.99 16.53 12.21
CA GLU A 149 -30.09 16.99 11.17
C GLU A 149 -28.75 16.23 11.19
N ASP A 150 -28.22 15.87 12.37
CA ASP A 150 -27.01 15.03 12.49
C ASP A 150 -27.27 13.58 12.03
N LEU A 151 -28.43 13.00 12.41
CA LEU A 151 -28.85 11.68 11.94
C LEU A 151 -29.05 11.67 10.42
N LYS A 152 -29.76 12.68 9.89
CA LYS A 152 -29.98 12.90 8.46
C LYS A 152 -28.67 13.08 7.71
N ARG A 153 -27.69 13.80 8.28
CA ARG A 153 -26.34 13.95 7.72
C ARG A 153 -25.62 12.60 7.65
N LEU A 154 -25.61 11.81 8.72
CA LEU A 154 -24.97 10.48 8.71
C LEU A 154 -25.58 9.56 7.65
N GLU A 155 -26.91 9.39 7.66
CA GLU A 155 -27.60 8.45 6.79
C GLU A 155 -27.58 8.88 5.31
N ARG A 156 -27.17 10.12 5.02
CA ARG A 156 -27.04 10.67 3.65
C ARG A 156 -25.62 11.03 3.24
N THR A 157 -24.58 10.68 4.02
CA THR A 157 -23.18 10.94 3.63
C THR A 157 -22.49 9.69 3.09
N ARG A 158 -22.27 9.67 1.78
CA ARG A 158 -21.40 8.69 1.11
C ARG A 158 -19.94 9.09 1.31
N HIS A 159 -19.11 8.11 1.63
CA HIS A 159 -17.69 8.33 1.92
C HIS A 159 -16.86 7.72 0.79
N LEU A 160 -15.85 8.47 0.32
CA LEU A 160 -15.01 8.09 -0.81
C LEU A 160 -13.60 7.70 -0.34
N LYS A 161 -13.04 6.68 -0.99
CA LYS A 161 -11.64 6.26 -0.92
C LYS A 161 -10.93 6.72 -2.18
N LEU A 162 -9.75 7.33 -2.03
CA LEU A 162 -8.81 7.56 -3.13
C LEU A 162 -7.71 6.51 -3.07
N TRP A 163 -7.40 5.89 -4.20
CA TRP A 163 -6.22 5.04 -4.37
C TRP A 163 -5.30 5.60 -5.46
N HIS A 164 -3.99 5.37 -5.36
CA HIS A 164 -3.10 5.57 -6.50
C HIS A 164 -1.98 4.52 -6.60
N ASP A 165 -1.47 4.35 -7.83
CA ASP A 165 -0.23 3.63 -8.14
C ASP A 165 0.62 4.41 -9.16
N HIS A 166 1.94 4.21 -9.12
CA HIS A 166 2.90 4.73 -10.09
C HIS A 166 3.70 3.58 -10.72
N SER A 167 3.38 3.25 -11.97
CA SER A 167 3.75 1.97 -12.59
C SER A 167 4.11 2.06 -14.07
N ASP A 168 4.92 1.10 -14.54
CA ASP A 168 5.33 0.97 -15.93
C ASP A 168 4.35 0.16 -16.79
N ILE A 169 3.84 0.82 -17.83
CA ILE A 169 3.05 0.21 -18.91
C ILE A 169 3.82 0.40 -20.22
N LEU A 170 4.21 -0.69 -20.89
CA LEU A 170 4.89 -0.66 -22.19
C LEU A 170 6.22 0.14 -22.21
N ASN A 171 6.98 0.12 -21.10
CA ASN A 171 8.23 0.86 -20.91
C ASN A 171 8.04 2.39 -20.89
N HIS A 172 6.84 2.84 -20.48
CA HIS A 172 6.54 4.21 -20.14
C HIS A 172 5.90 4.25 -18.75
N THR A 173 6.32 5.23 -17.95
CA THR A 173 5.85 5.43 -16.58
C THR A 173 4.52 6.19 -16.55
N TYR A 174 3.55 5.69 -15.79
CA TYR A 174 2.23 6.30 -15.61
C TYR A 174 1.87 6.43 -14.13
N ILE A 175 1.04 7.42 -13.82
CA ILE A 175 0.28 7.49 -12.57
C ILE A 175 -1.18 7.15 -12.85
N SER A 176 -1.76 6.33 -11.99
CA SER A 176 -3.15 5.92 -12.04
C SER A 176 -3.79 6.23 -10.70
N PHE A 177 -4.84 7.04 -10.69
CA PHE A 177 -5.70 7.26 -9.52
C PHE A 177 -7.01 6.51 -9.72
N MET A 178 -7.54 5.88 -8.67
CA MET A 178 -8.87 5.26 -8.66
C MET A 178 -9.69 5.78 -7.48
N VAL A 179 -11.01 5.83 -7.65
CA VAL A 179 -11.95 6.21 -6.59
C VAL A 179 -12.98 5.09 -6.40
N SER A 180 -13.27 4.78 -5.15
CA SER A 180 -14.28 3.80 -4.71
C SER A 180 -15.08 4.38 -3.55
N THR A 181 -16.28 3.86 -3.31
CA THR A 181 -17.01 4.12 -2.05
C THR A 181 -16.35 3.34 -0.91
N MET A 182 -16.40 3.87 0.31
CA MET A 182 -16.18 3.13 1.56
C MET A 182 -17.52 2.58 2.06
N TYR A 183 -17.63 1.27 2.31
CA TYR A 183 -18.89 0.69 2.80
C TYR A 183 -19.27 1.24 4.18
N ASN A 184 -20.52 1.68 4.31
CA ASN A 184 -21.11 2.21 5.53
C ASN A 184 -22.52 1.61 5.71
N PRO A 185 -22.77 0.75 6.71
CA PRO A 185 -24.09 0.12 6.90
C PRO A 185 -25.20 1.10 7.32
N ASN A 186 -24.87 2.37 7.60
CA ASN A 186 -25.86 3.43 7.79
C ASN A 186 -26.46 3.97 6.48
N LEU A 187 -25.69 3.94 5.38
CA LEU A 187 -26.13 4.35 4.04
C LEU A 187 -26.50 3.15 3.17
N TYR A 188 -25.89 1.98 3.39
CA TYR A 188 -26.05 0.79 2.55
C TYR A 188 -26.66 -0.39 3.31
N LEU A 189 -27.35 -1.26 2.58
CA LEU A 189 -27.81 -2.56 3.08
C LEU A 189 -26.63 -3.42 3.57
N THR A 190 -26.87 -4.20 4.62
CA THR A 190 -26.05 -5.38 4.94
C THR A 190 -26.40 -6.54 4.01
N ASN A 191 -25.55 -7.57 3.96
CA ASN A 191 -25.83 -8.79 3.20
C ASN A 191 -27.13 -9.48 3.69
N GLN A 192 -27.48 -9.33 4.97
CA GLN A 192 -28.74 -9.83 5.54
C GLN A 192 -29.95 -9.02 5.05
N GLU A 193 -29.91 -7.69 5.15
CA GLU A 193 -30.99 -6.82 4.67
C GLU A 193 -31.18 -6.94 3.15
N TYR A 194 -30.11 -7.17 2.38
CA TYR A 194 -30.21 -7.47 0.94
C TYR A 194 -31.00 -8.76 0.68
N CYS A 195 -30.67 -9.86 1.36
CA CYS A 195 -31.40 -11.12 1.22
C CYS A 195 -32.86 -11.04 1.70
N GLN A 196 -33.16 -10.18 2.68
CA GLN A 196 -34.53 -9.91 3.12
C GLN A 196 -35.32 -9.05 2.11
N LYS A 197 -34.68 -8.04 1.50
CA LYS A 197 -35.28 -7.15 0.49
C LYS A 197 -35.46 -7.84 -0.87
N PHE A 198 -34.61 -8.82 -1.18
CA PHE A 198 -34.58 -9.50 -2.48
C PHE A 198 -34.44 -11.03 -2.34
N PRO A 199 -35.44 -11.74 -1.76
CA PRO A 199 -35.34 -13.17 -1.44
C PRO A 199 -35.16 -14.07 -2.68
N ASP A 200 -35.70 -13.67 -3.84
CA ASP A 200 -35.58 -14.41 -5.11
C ASP A 200 -34.24 -14.17 -5.84
N ARG A 201 -33.39 -13.27 -5.34
CA ARG A 201 -32.09 -12.95 -5.97
C ARG A 201 -30.95 -13.74 -5.30
N PRO A 202 -29.91 -14.12 -6.05
CA PRO A 202 -28.74 -14.77 -5.47
C PRO A 202 -28.02 -13.82 -4.48
N PRO A 203 -27.55 -14.31 -3.32
CA PRO A 203 -26.82 -13.49 -2.35
C PRO A 203 -25.54 -12.87 -2.94
N ILE A 204 -25.35 -11.58 -2.68
CA ILE A 204 -24.16 -10.80 -3.08
C ILE A 204 -23.32 -10.40 -1.85
N ASP A 205 -22.06 -10.05 -2.09
CA ASP A 205 -21.25 -9.30 -1.11
C ASP A 205 -21.52 -7.82 -1.32
N VAL A 206 -22.43 -7.23 -0.53
CA VAL A 206 -22.84 -5.82 -0.70
C VAL A 206 -21.65 -4.89 -0.48
N GLN A 207 -20.76 -5.21 0.46
CA GLN A 207 -19.53 -4.47 0.69
C GLN A 207 -18.66 -4.45 -0.58
N ALA A 208 -18.25 -5.63 -1.08
CA ALA A 208 -17.40 -5.69 -2.28
C ALA A 208 -18.08 -5.13 -3.56
N THR A 209 -19.42 -5.06 -3.58
CA THR A 209 -20.19 -4.47 -4.69
C THR A 209 -20.13 -2.95 -4.67
N VAL A 210 -20.31 -2.29 -3.52
CA VAL A 210 -20.25 -0.81 -3.45
C VAL A 210 -18.82 -0.28 -3.46
N GLU A 211 -17.86 -1.03 -2.91
CA GLU A 211 -16.43 -0.66 -2.84
C GLU A 211 -15.69 -0.86 -4.19
N LYS A 212 -16.40 -1.22 -5.26
CA LYS A 212 -15.92 -1.36 -6.64
C LYS A 212 -15.16 -0.08 -7.10
N PRO A 213 -13.90 -0.18 -7.55
CA PRO A 213 -13.10 0.98 -7.94
C PRO A 213 -13.34 1.45 -9.38
N HIS A 214 -13.22 2.75 -9.57
CA HIS A 214 -13.39 3.44 -10.86
C HIS A 214 -12.13 4.22 -11.22
N LEU A 215 -11.69 4.17 -12.49
CA LEU A 215 -10.44 4.79 -12.95
C LEU A 215 -10.59 6.31 -13.08
N TYR A 216 -10.14 7.04 -12.06
CA TYR A 216 -10.34 8.48 -11.92
C TYR A 216 -9.44 9.29 -12.86
N ILE A 217 -8.12 9.11 -12.73
CA ILE A 217 -7.11 9.78 -13.56
C ILE A 217 -6.12 8.74 -14.08
N LEU A 218 -5.83 8.78 -15.38
CA LEU A 218 -4.70 8.07 -15.99
C LEU A 218 -3.78 9.07 -16.69
N GLY A 219 -2.58 9.24 -16.16
CA GLY A 219 -1.61 10.24 -16.63
C GLY A 219 -0.23 9.64 -16.88
N GLN A 220 0.50 10.16 -17.87
CA GLN A 220 1.91 9.80 -18.02
C GLN A 220 2.73 10.58 -17.00
N SER A 221 3.54 9.90 -16.19
CA SER A 221 4.27 10.54 -15.10
C SER A 221 5.58 9.83 -14.83
N LYS A 222 6.66 10.59 -14.68
CA LYS A 222 7.88 10.15 -13.99
C LYS A 222 7.57 9.83 -12.51
N SER A 223 8.50 9.13 -11.86
CA SER A 223 8.47 8.82 -10.42
C SER A 223 8.82 10.02 -9.52
N THR A 224 9.21 11.15 -10.10
CA THR A 224 9.57 12.38 -9.39
C THR A 224 8.35 13.11 -8.85
N ASP A 225 8.37 13.51 -7.59
CA ASP A 225 7.29 14.23 -6.90
C ASP A 225 6.67 15.37 -7.71
N ALA A 226 7.47 16.24 -8.34
CA ALA A 226 6.97 17.37 -9.13
C ALA A 226 6.07 16.93 -10.31
N ASP A 227 6.41 15.82 -10.94
CA ASP A 227 5.70 15.31 -12.12
C ASP A 227 4.43 14.54 -11.74
N GLN A 228 4.36 14.01 -10.51
CA GLN A 228 3.17 13.42 -9.90
C GLN A 228 2.24 14.50 -9.32
N LEU A 229 2.78 15.50 -8.61
CA LEU A 229 2.06 16.68 -8.11
C LEU A 229 1.45 17.52 -9.22
N SER A 230 1.96 17.44 -10.45
CA SER A 230 1.31 18.08 -11.62
C SER A 230 -0.14 17.65 -11.84
N TYR A 231 -0.56 16.50 -11.30
CA TYR A 231 -1.95 16.01 -11.31
C TYR A 231 -2.79 16.49 -10.12
N THR A 232 -2.19 17.09 -9.08
CA THR A 232 -2.91 17.49 -7.85
C THR A 232 -3.93 18.59 -8.10
N LEU A 233 -3.61 19.64 -8.86
CA LEU A 233 -4.56 20.75 -9.07
C LEU A 233 -5.88 20.25 -9.68
N SER A 234 -5.81 19.33 -10.65
CA SER A 234 -6.99 18.69 -11.23
C SER A 234 -7.73 17.70 -10.32
N ARG A 235 -7.18 17.36 -9.15
CA ARG A 235 -7.91 16.70 -8.05
C ARG A 235 -8.60 17.73 -7.15
N ILE A 236 -7.92 18.84 -6.83
CA ILE A 236 -8.44 19.93 -5.98
C ILE A 236 -9.65 20.62 -6.64
N GLU A 237 -9.59 20.84 -7.97
CA GLU A 237 -10.71 21.29 -8.80
C GLU A 237 -12.00 20.48 -8.55
N ASP A 238 -11.89 19.14 -8.52
CA ASP A 238 -13.03 18.24 -8.35
C ASP A 238 -13.44 18.11 -6.87
N LEU A 239 -12.51 18.23 -5.92
CA LEU A 239 -12.82 18.16 -4.49
C LEU A 239 -13.77 19.30 -4.06
N LYS A 240 -13.60 20.49 -4.64
CA LYS A 240 -14.52 21.63 -4.43
C LYS A 240 -15.94 21.37 -4.94
N GLN A 241 -16.12 20.46 -5.91
CA GLN A 241 -17.43 20.07 -6.43
C GLN A 241 -18.16 19.07 -5.52
N LEU A 242 -17.52 18.55 -4.46
CA LEU A 242 -18.16 17.61 -3.53
C LEU A 242 -19.23 18.25 -2.62
N VAL A 243 -19.22 19.59 -2.50
CA VAL A 243 -20.20 20.36 -1.72
C VAL A 243 -21.62 20.14 -2.22
N GLU A 244 -21.81 20.13 -3.54
CA GLU A 244 -23.12 19.92 -4.17
C GLU A 244 -23.55 18.45 -4.01
N PRO A 245 -24.73 18.15 -3.44
CA PRO A 245 -25.22 16.78 -3.29
C PRO A 245 -25.64 16.16 -4.64
N VAL A 246 -25.68 14.83 -4.69
CA VAL A 246 -26.31 14.09 -5.80
C VAL A 246 -27.64 13.51 -5.33
N GLU A 247 -28.70 13.70 -6.11
CA GLU A 247 -30.03 13.21 -5.76
C GLU A 247 -30.26 11.74 -6.14
N ILE A 248 -31.01 11.03 -5.29
CA ILE A 248 -31.63 9.75 -5.59
C ILE A 248 -33.10 9.78 -5.18
N GLY A 249 -34.01 9.76 -6.16
CA GLY A 249 -35.46 9.84 -5.91
C GLY A 249 -35.92 11.12 -5.21
N GLY A 250 -35.24 12.25 -5.42
CA GLY A 250 -35.49 13.52 -4.72
C GLY A 250 -34.88 13.61 -3.31
N VAL A 251 -34.09 12.61 -2.89
CA VAL A 251 -33.32 12.65 -1.65
C VAL A 251 -31.85 13.01 -1.95
N PRO A 252 -31.31 14.11 -1.38
CA PRO A 252 -29.91 14.50 -1.59
C PRO A 252 -28.95 13.60 -0.80
N ILE A 253 -27.89 13.14 -1.46
CA ILE A 253 -26.77 12.39 -0.88
C ILE A 253 -25.48 13.22 -1.04
N PHE A 254 -24.77 13.43 0.06
CA PHE A 254 -23.51 14.17 0.12
C PHE A 254 -22.33 13.21 -0.06
N ASP A 255 -21.21 13.70 -0.63
CA ASP A 255 -19.98 12.92 -0.81
C ASP A 255 -18.82 13.56 -0.06
N VAL A 256 -18.06 12.77 0.72
CA VAL A 256 -16.89 13.24 1.47
C VAL A 256 -15.67 12.36 1.15
N MET A 257 -14.54 12.99 0.80
CA MET A 257 -13.27 12.29 0.59
C MET A 257 -12.68 11.91 1.95
N ARG A 258 -12.67 10.61 2.28
CA ARG A 258 -12.42 10.14 3.65
C ARG A 258 -11.03 9.55 3.87
N VAL A 259 -10.52 8.75 2.94
CA VAL A 259 -9.28 7.99 3.19
C VAL A 259 -8.48 7.73 1.91
N PHE A 260 -7.16 7.76 2.02
CA PHE A 260 -6.24 7.30 0.98
C PHE A 260 -5.82 5.83 1.20
N SER A 261 -5.68 5.06 0.13
CA SER A 261 -4.95 3.78 0.18
C SER A 261 -3.95 3.62 -0.96
N GLY A 262 -2.95 2.78 -0.76
CA GLY A 262 -1.84 2.58 -1.70
C GLY A 262 -0.64 1.95 -1.02
N ASP A 263 0.39 1.60 -1.80
CA ASP A 263 1.62 1.02 -1.27
C ASP A 263 2.41 2.02 -0.38
N GLY A 264 3.60 1.60 0.09
CA GLY A 264 4.46 2.48 0.90
C GLY A 264 4.82 3.80 0.18
N PRO A 265 5.48 3.75 -0.99
CA PRO A 265 5.73 4.89 -1.86
C PRO A 265 4.53 5.81 -2.15
N ALA A 266 3.34 5.26 -2.42
CA ALA A 266 2.13 6.03 -2.69
C ALA A 266 1.63 6.78 -1.46
N ARG A 267 1.56 6.09 -0.31
CA ARG A 267 1.18 6.71 0.96
C ARG A 267 2.20 7.75 1.43
N GLN A 268 3.49 7.51 1.20
CA GLN A 268 4.56 8.48 1.44
C GLN A 268 4.37 9.73 0.56
N PHE A 269 4.08 9.56 -0.73
CA PHE A 269 3.78 10.67 -1.64
C PHE A 269 2.53 11.45 -1.19
N GLU A 270 1.41 10.80 -0.92
CA GLU A 270 0.18 11.53 -0.56
C GLU A 270 0.34 12.26 0.79
N ALA A 271 1.13 11.72 1.73
CA ALA A 271 1.39 12.34 3.04
C ALA A 271 2.53 13.40 3.06
N GLY A 272 3.24 13.63 1.95
CA GLY A 272 4.40 14.53 1.91
C GLY A 272 5.66 14.01 2.63
N GLN A 273 5.67 12.71 2.95
CA GLN A 273 6.78 12.00 3.58
C GLN A 273 7.87 11.67 2.54
N GLN A 274 9.12 11.61 2.96
CA GLN A 274 10.19 11.05 2.14
C GLN A 274 9.89 9.61 1.71
N ARG A 275 10.36 9.22 0.51
CA ARG A 275 10.23 7.85 0.02
C ARG A 275 11.30 6.95 0.66
N GLY A 276 10.87 6.05 1.55
CA GLY A 276 11.77 5.13 2.27
C GLY A 276 12.70 5.84 3.27
N GLY A 277 14.01 5.59 3.17
CA GLY A 277 15.02 6.27 4.00
C GLY A 277 14.99 5.94 5.50
N ASN A 278 15.31 6.94 6.32
CA ASN A 278 15.49 6.82 7.78
C ASN A 278 14.22 7.05 8.60
N PHE A 279 13.13 7.49 7.97
CA PHE A 279 11.80 7.64 8.56
C PHE A 279 10.79 7.13 7.52
N SER A 280 10.76 5.80 7.35
CA SER A 280 10.03 5.17 6.25
C SER A 280 8.56 4.84 6.57
N CYS A 281 8.17 4.87 7.83
CA CYS A 281 6.76 4.84 8.22
C CYS A 281 6.20 6.27 8.38
N LEU A 282 4.89 6.45 8.15
CA LEU A 282 4.24 7.75 8.23
C LEU A 282 4.21 8.34 9.65
N CYS A 283 4.37 7.52 10.69
CA CYS A 283 4.39 7.96 12.09
C CYS A 283 5.66 8.72 12.50
N GLY A 284 6.66 8.84 11.61
CA GLY A 284 7.87 9.60 11.94
C GLY A 284 8.83 8.89 12.89
N ILE A 285 8.64 7.59 13.16
CA ILE A 285 9.63 6.77 13.87
C ILE A 285 10.91 6.62 13.02
N PRO A 286 12.12 6.63 13.63
CA PRO A 286 13.34 6.28 12.92
C PRO A 286 13.32 4.80 12.51
N SER A 287 13.67 4.48 11.26
CA SER A 287 13.71 3.12 10.71
C SER A 287 14.65 2.15 11.42
N LYS A 288 15.51 2.64 12.33
CA LYS A 288 16.35 1.82 13.24
C LYS A 288 15.56 1.33 14.46
N GLU A 289 14.59 2.11 14.95
CA GLU A 289 13.81 1.81 16.15
C GLU A 289 12.58 0.92 15.88
N HIS A 290 12.29 0.56 14.62
CA HIS A 290 11.19 -0.36 14.28
C HIS A 290 11.26 -1.71 15.04
N SER A 291 12.46 -2.17 15.41
CA SER A 291 12.66 -3.42 16.18
C SER A 291 12.67 -3.22 17.71
N ASN A 292 12.56 -1.97 18.16
CA ASN A 292 12.51 -1.54 19.56
C ASN A 292 11.04 -1.37 19.96
N LEU A 293 10.38 -2.47 20.31
CA LEU A 293 8.93 -2.51 20.51
C LEU A 293 8.43 -1.56 21.63
N GLU A 294 9.21 -1.36 22.70
CA GLU A 294 8.83 -0.45 23.80
C GLU A 294 8.71 1.00 23.32
N TYR A 295 9.60 1.41 22.41
CA TYR A 295 9.56 2.73 21.77
C TYR A 295 8.48 2.77 20.66
N ALA A 296 8.48 1.77 19.77
CA ALA A 296 7.65 1.75 18.58
C ALA A 296 6.13 1.68 18.86
N LEU A 297 5.71 1.04 19.96
CA LEU A 297 4.29 0.96 20.35
C LEU A 297 3.69 2.32 20.73
N GLY A 298 4.51 3.28 21.16
CA GLY A 298 4.10 4.64 21.51
C GLY A 298 3.92 5.60 20.32
N PHE A 299 4.21 5.15 19.08
CA PHE A 299 4.09 6.01 17.90
C PHE A 299 2.68 5.98 17.29
N HIS A 300 2.20 7.18 16.98
CA HIS A 300 0.94 7.43 16.27
C HIS A 300 1.21 8.29 15.03
N PRO A 301 0.45 8.13 13.93
CA PRO A 301 0.58 9.00 12.77
C PRO A 301 0.16 10.44 13.09
N PRO A 302 1.00 11.47 12.85
CA PRO A 302 0.59 12.86 12.98
C PRO A 302 -0.42 13.24 11.89
N SER A 303 -1.31 14.16 12.23
CA SER A 303 -2.39 14.67 11.37
C SER A 303 -1.84 15.36 10.11
N LEU A 304 -2.71 15.62 9.13
CA LEU A 304 -2.32 16.35 7.93
C LEU A 304 -2.01 17.83 8.21
N LEU A 305 -2.58 18.39 9.28
CA LEU A 305 -2.27 19.75 9.74
C LEU A 305 -0.92 19.79 10.45
N ASP A 306 -0.64 18.88 11.39
CA ASP A 306 0.66 18.80 12.10
C ASP A 306 1.81 18.67 11.10
N ARG A 307 1.61 17.90 10.01
CA ARG A 307 2.58 17.78 8.91
C ARG A 307 2.85 19.11 8.23
N CYS A 308 1.81 19.89 7.97
CA CYS A 308 1.93 21.23 7.42
C CYS A 308 2.61 22.21 8.41
N GLU A 309 2.38 22.07 9.71
CA GLU A 309 3.02 22.89 10.74
C GLU A 309 4.51 22.54 10.90
N VAL A 310 4.86 21.25 11.04
CA VAL A 310 6.25 20.79 11.06
C VAL A 310 6.99 21.18 9.78
N PHE A 311 6.32 21.12 8.63
CA PHE A 311 6.86 21.64 7.36
C PHE A 311 7.11 23.15 7.40
N LYS A 312 6.11 23.96 7.80
CA LYS A 312 6.15 25.43 7.82
C LYS A 312 6.92 26.05 8.99
N GLY A 313 7.31 25.27 10.00
CA GLY A 313 7.93 25.77 11.24
C GLY A 313 9.35 26.35 11.12
N GLY A 314 9.92 26.42 9.92
CA GLY A 314 11.24 27.02 9.64
C GLY A 314 11.19 28.16 8.61
N CYS A 315 12.26 28.31 7.83
CA CYS A 315 12.40 29.32 6.78
C CYS A 315 12.51 28.73 5.36
N LEU A 316 13.03 27.51 5.21
CA LEU A 316 13.28 26.86 3.92
C LEU A 316 11.99 26.47 3.18
N TRP A 317 10.86 26.30 3.88
CA TRP A 317 9.57 26.02 3.25
C TRP A 317 9.16 27.10 2.24
N ARG A 318 9.63 28.34 2.40
CA ARG A 318 9.43 29.45 1.45
C ARG A 318 10.08 29.22 0.08
N ARG A 319 10.90 28.18 -0.06
CA ARG A 319 11.52 27.71 -1.31
C ARG A 319 10.70 26.61 -2.00
N PHE A 320 9.55 26.22 -1.44
CA PHE A 320 8.63 25.25 -2.02
C PHE A 320 7.94 25.79 -3.28
N SER A 321 7.75 24.91 -4.25
CA SER A 321 6.79 25.09 -5.34
C SER A 321 6.44 23.73 -5.94
N LEU A 322 5.40 23.64 -6.78
CA LEU A 322 5.08 22.40 -7.50
C LEU A 322 6.23 21.91 -8.41
N THR A 323 7.13 22.80 -8.82
CA THR A 323 8.35 22.47 -9.61
C THR A 323 9.58 22.19 -8.75
N ASN A 324 9.64 22.74 -7.52
CA ASN A 324 10.66 22.44 -6.50
C ASN A 324 9.98 21.94 -5.20
N PRO A 325 9.44 20.72 -5.18
CA PRO A 325 8.53 20.29 -4.13
C PRO A 325 9.24 19.88 -2.83
N SER A 326 10.55 19.61 -2.83
CA SER A 326 11.31 19.21 -1.64
C SER A 326 12.43 20.23 -1.35
N PRO A 327 12.14 21.29 -0.58
CA PRO A 327 13.14 22.32 -0.23
C PRO A 327 14.25 21.77 0.67
N PHE A 328 13.99 20.69 1.43
CA PHE A 328 14.94 20.03 2.34
C PHE A 328 15.93 19.09 1.62
N SER A 329 16.39 19.48 0.42
CA SER A 329 17.36 18.72 -0.36
C SER A 329 18.77 18.87 0.25
N PHE A 330 19.05 18.11 1.32
CA PHE A 330 20.25 18.26 2.18
C PHE A 330 21.59 18.25 1.44
N SER A 331 21.68 17.59 0.28
CA SER A 331 22.87 17.62 -0.59
C SER A 331 23.15 19.04 -1.13
N LYS A 332 22.11 19.82 -1.42
CA LYS A 332 22.16 21.19 -1.97
C LYS A 332 22.24 22.28 -0.90
N LEU A 333 21.72 22.04 0.30
CA LEU A 333 21.73 23.01 1.41
C LEU A 333 23.16 23.17 1.99
N LYS A 334 23.61 24.42 2.17
CA LYS A 334 24.89 24.76 2.80
C LYS A 334 24.81 24.66 4.33
N LYS A 335 25.88 25.02 5.07
CA LYS A 335 25.81 25.05 6.55
C LYS A 335 24.88 26.18 7.01
N GLU A 336 24.93 27.30 6.31
CA GLU A 336 24.19 28.53 6.62
C GLU A 336 22.68 28.29 6.47
N ASP A 337 22.26 27.70 5.34
CA ASP A 337 20.86 27.29 5.11
C ASP A 337 20.27 26.41 6.23
N LEU A 338 21.11 25.57 6.86
CA LEU A 338 20.70 24.67 7.94
C LEU A 338 20.65 25.38 9.30
N LEU A 339 21.54 26.36 9.52
CA LEU A 339 21.50 27.20 10.72
C LEU A 339 20.28 28.13 10.69
N ASP A 340 20.01 28.80 9.56
CA ASP A 340 18.83 29.66 9.38
C ASP A 340 17.52 28.89 9.60
N GLU A 341 17.45 27.62 9.14
CA GLU A 341 16.28 26.75 9.31
C GLU A 341 16.09 26.29 10.77
N LEU A 342 17.19 25.95 11.45
CA LEU A 342 17.15 25.51 12.84
C LEU A 342 16.90 26.69 13.79
N GLU A 343 17.47 27.86 13.52
CA GLU A 343 17.22 29.10 14.25
C GLU A 343 15.76 29.58 14.10
N ALA A 344 15.19 29.52 12.90
CA ALA A 344 13.76 29.76 12.69
C ALA A 344 12.87 28.80 13.50
N ARG A 345 13.35 27.56 13.74
CA ARG A 345 12.73 26.55 14.61
C ARG A 345 13.09 26.69 16.10
N LYS A 346 13.77 27.78 16.50
CA LYS A 346 14.26 28.06 17.87
C LYS A 346 15.31 27.07 18.40
N VAL A 347 16.13 26.49 17.51
CA VAL A 347 17.15 25.46 17.81
C VAL A 347 18.55 25.98 17.47
N TYR A 348 19.21 26.59 18.47
CA TYR A 348 20.48 27.30 18.32
C TYR A 348 21.70 26.36 18.42
N LEU A 349 22.32 26.01 17.28
CA LEU A 349 23.35 24.95 17.20
C LEU A 349 24.61 25.33 16.39
N TYR A 350 25.03 26.59 16.43
CA TYR A 350 26.14 27.14 15.64
C TYR A 350 27.46 26.33 15.70
N HIS A 351 27.74 25.71 16.86
CA HIS A 351 28.95 24.93 17.13
C HIS A 351 29.02 23.58 16.38
N LEU A 352 27.90 23.05 15.89
CA LEU A 352 27.86 21.75 15.20
C LEU A 352 28.37 21.83 13.76
N ASN A 353 28.81 20.69 13.23
CA ASN A 353 29.21 20.53 11.83
C ASN A 353 28.00 20.27 10.90
N ARG A 354 28.18 20.39 9.57
CA ARG A 354 27.07 20.19 8.60
C ARG A 354 26.39 18.82 8.73
N PRO A 355 27.09 17.68 8.84
CA PRO A 355 26.45 16.38 9.13
C PRO A 355 25.54 16.37 10.37
N GLN A 356 26.01 16.90 11.50
CA GLN A 356 25.24 16.95 12.75
C GLN A 356 24.00 17.86 12.64
N LEU A 357 24.11 18.99 11.93
CA LEU A 357 22.98 19.88 11.65
C LEU A 357 21.94 19.21 10.73
N VAL A 358 22.39 18.43 9.73
CA VAL A 358 21.50 17.61 8.88
C VAL A 358 20.79 16.55 9.71
N GLU A 359 21.49 15.80 10.57
CA GLU A 359 20.87 14.79 11.44
C GLU A 359 19.83 15.39 12.38
N LYS A 360 20.14 16.54 13.00
CA LYS A 360 19.19 17.23 13.90
C LYS A 360 17.95 17.73 13.15
N LEU A 361 18.13 18.33 11.96
CA LEU A 361 17.00 18.80 11.15
C LEU A 361 16.17 17.62 10.59
N GLN A 362 16.79 16.53 10.17
CA GLN A 362 16.10 15.29 9.78
C GLN A 362 15.27 14.73 10.94
N THR A 363 15.81 14.78 12.16
CA THR A 363 15.10 14.37 13.38
C THR A 363 13.88 15.25 13.63
N ILE A 364 14.01 16.59 13.58
CA ILE A 364 12.89 17.53 13.79
C ILE A 364 11.81 17.40 12.71
N LEU A 365 12.20 17.14 11.45
CA LEU A 365 11.26 16.95 10.34
C LEU A 365 10.57 15.59 10.35
N HIS A 366 11.08 14.59 11.11
CA HIS A 366 10.56 13.21 11.12
C HIS A 366 10.36 12.59 9.72
N GLY A 367 11.15 13.03 8.73
CA GLY A 367 11.06 12.61 7.33
C GLY A 367 10.01 13.33 6.47
N ILE A 368 9.27 14.30 7.00
CA ILE A 368 8.41 15.19 6.20
C ILE A 368 9.29 16.03 5.28
N GLN A 369 9.00 16.02 3.98
CA GLN A 369 9.74 16.80 2.98
C GLN A 369 8.92 17.96 2.39
N ARG A 370 7.59 17.88 2.47
CA ARG A 370 6.64 18.84 1.88
C ARG A 370 5.25 18.71 2.49
N PRO A 371 4.28 19.58 2.15
CA PRO A 371 2.89 19.36 2.52
C PRO A 371 2.35 18.03 1.96
N PRO A 372 1.34 17.42 2.61
CA PRO A 372 0.51 16.39 2.02
C PRO A 372 0.01 16.82 0.63
N ALA A 373 -0.16 15.89 -0.30
CA ALA A 373 -0.25 16.21 -1.72
C ALA A 373 -1.43 17.13 -2.06
N LEU A 374 -2.59 16.99 -1.40
CA LEU A 374 -3.74 17.89 -1.58
C LEU A 374 -3.53 19.27 -0.93
N TYR A 375 -2.69 19.36 0.10
CA TYR A 375 -2.31 20.60 0.79
C TYR A 375 -1.16 21.36 0.07
N CYS A 376 -0.88 21.03 -1.19
CA CYS A 376 0.14 21.68 -2.02
C CYS A 376 -0.38 22.89 -2.83
N SER A 377 -1.66 23.26 -2.70
CA SER A 377 -2.23 24.50 -3.26
C SER A 377 -2.48 25.53 -2.14
N GLU A 378 -2.62 26.80 -2.53
CA GLU A 378 -3.07 27.89 -1.63
C GLU A 378 -4.61 28.01 -1.59
N GLU A 379 -5.30 27.14 -2.33
CA GLU A 379 -6.76 27.04 -2.34
C GLU A 379 -7.31 26.52 -1.03
N ASP A 380 -8.31 27.22 -0.49
CA ASP A 380 -9.04 26.73 0.68
C ASP A 380 -9.88 25.49 0.32
N ILE A 381 -9.51 24.37 0.93
CA ILE A 381 -10.16 23.06 0.91
C ILE A 381 -10.07 22.38 2.29
N LEU A 382 -9.73 23.13 3.34
CA LEU A 382 -9.42 22.60 4.68
C LEU A 382 -10.62 21.85 5.26
N ASP A 383 -11.81 22.44 5.18
CA ASP A 383 -13.06 21.82 5.63
C ASP A 383 -13.35 20.49 4.92
N HIS A 384 -13.09 20.42 3.60
CA HIS A 384 -13.28 19.21 2.80
C HIS A 384 -12.33 18.07 3.16
N LEU A 385 -11.21 18.37 3.81
CA LEU A 385 -10.16 17.42 4.21
C LEU A 385 -10.00 17.27 5.74
N SER A 386 -10.90 17.88 6.52
CA SER A 386 -10.95 17.84 7.99
C SER A 386 -11.02 16.43 8.59
N LEU A 387 -11.50 15.45 7.82
CA LEU A 387 -11.52 14.02 8.15
C LEU A 387 -10.73 13.16 7.15
N TYR A 388 -9.83 13.72 6.34
CA TYR A 388 -9.04 12.95 5.36
C TYR A 388 -7.85 12.25 6.04
N GLU A 389 -7.80 10.92 5.98
CA GLU A 389 -6.74 10.11 6.60
C GLU A 389 -5.85 9.41 5.58
N ILE A 390 -4.57 9.24 5.94
CA ILE A 390 -3.59 8.45 5.17
C ILE A 390 -3.01 7.38 6.11
N PRO A 391 -3.58 6.17 6.16
CA PRO A 391 -3.24 5.16 7.17
C PRO A 391 -1.79 4.70 7.11
N ALA A 392 -1.15 4.54 8.27
CA ALA A 392 0.24 4.09 8.36
C ALA A 392 0.40 2.57 8.12
N CYS A 393 -0.68 1.78 8.10
CA CYS A 393 -0.69 0.41 7.59
C CYS A 393 -1.47 0.31 6.26
N GLU A 394 -0.98 -0.52 5.34
CA GLU A 394 -1.75 -1.06 4.22
C GLU A 394 -1.63 -2.59 4.27
N PRO A 395 -2.69 -3.32 4.66
CA PRO A 395 -2.56 -4.74 5.00
C PRO A 395 -2.08 -5.66 3.88
N LEU A 396 -2.39 -5.39 2.61
CA LEU A 396 -2.04 -6.26 1.48
C LEU A 396 -0.52 -6.37 1.32
N HIS A 397 0.18 -5.24 1.22
CA HIS A 397 1.64 -5.21 1.13
C HIS A 397 2.31 -5.55 2.47
N ASP A 398 1.78 -5.05 3.58
CA ASP A 398 2.40 -5.25 4.90
C ASP A 398 2.36 -6.74 5.31
N ILE A 399 1.23 -7.43 5.10
CA ILE A 399 1.11 -8.89 5.29
C ILE A 399 2.00 -9.63 4.29
N SER A 400 1.93 -9.31 3.00
CA SER A 400 2.66 -10.08 1.97
C SER A 400 4.18 -10.05 2.19
N ASN A 401 4.72 -8.90 2.60
CA ASN A 401 6.15 -8.77 2.93
C ASN A 401 6.49 -9.45 4.27
N VAL A 402 5.67 -9.35 5.31
CA VAL A 402 5.91 -10.07 6.58
C VAL A 402 5.88 -11.58 6.37
N VAL A 403 4.94 -12.12 5.58
CA VAL A 403 4.90 -13.54 5.21
C VAL A 403 6.15 -13.92 4.42
N GLN A 404 6.58 -13.12 3.44
CA GLN A 404 7.82 -13.34 2.68
C GLN A 404 9.08 -13.31 3.57
N HIS A 405 9.09 -12.49 4.62
CA HIS A 405 10.17 -12.45 5.61
C HIS A 405 10.19 -13.71 6.48
N ILE A 406 9.04 -14.15 7.00
CA ILE A 406 8.90 -15.41 7.76
C ILE A 406 9.34 -16.62 6.92
N ILE A 407 8.92 -16.72 5.65
CA ILE A 407 9.35 -17.77 4.69
C ILE A 407 10.88 -17.86 4.60
N THR A 408 11.56 -16.72 4.62
CA THR A 408 13.00 -16.62 4.34
C THR A 408 13.85 -16.82 5.60
N GLU A 409 13.34 -16.39 6.75
CA GLU A 409 14.12 -16.24 7.98
C GLU A 409 13.88 -17.37 8.98
N LEU A 410 12.61 -17.74 9.23
CA LEU A 410 12.24 -18.73 10.25
C LEU A 410 12.99 -20.08 10.14
N PRO A 411 13.27 -20.65 8.94
CA PRO A 411 14.04 -21.89 8.81
C PRO A 411 15.37 -21.91 9.56
N SER A 412 16.04 -20.76 9.67
CA SER A 412 17.38 -20.66 10.26
C SER A 412 17.39 -20.52 11.79
N HIS A 413 16.22 -20.52 12.41
CA HIS A 413 16.05 -20.47 13.86
C HIS A 413 15.48 -21.77 14.43
N PHE A 414 15.27 -22.80 13.61
CA PHE A 414 15.13 -24.17 14.10
C PHE A 414 16.48 -24.73 14.55
N GLU A 415 16.48 -25.32 15.75
CA GLU A 415 17.59 -26.10 16.29
C GLU A 415 17.78 -27.40 15.49
N ASP A 416 16.68 -28.11 15.20
CA ASP A 416 16.70 -29.32 14.38
C ASP A 416 16.85 -29.02 12.88
N LYS A 417 17.97 -29.47 12.31
CA LYS A 417 18.28 -29.39 10.88
C LYS A 417 17.45 -30.33 9.99
N SER A 418 16.67 -31.25 10.57
CA SER A 418 15.60 -31.94 9.85
C SER A 418 14.43 -31.00 9.55
N VAL A 419 14.00 -30.20 10.53
CA VAL A 419 12.88 -29.26 10.40
C VAL A 419 13.20 -28.11 9.45
N GLU A 420 14.43 -27.57 9.46
CA GLU A 420 14.87 -26.56 8.47
C GLU A 420 14.67 -27.05 7.02
N ARG A 421 15.14 -28.27 6.72
CA ARG A 421 15.00 -28.89 5.38
C ARG A 421 13.55 -29.25 5.03
N GLU A 422 12.74 -29.59 6.03
CA GLU A 422 11.32 -29.91 5.84
C GLU A 422 10.50 -28.65 5.54
N PHE A 423 10.79 -27.55 6.24
CA PHE A 423 10.21 -26.24 5.99
C PHE A 423 10.58 -25.71 4.60
N GLU A 424 11.85 -25.83 4.18
CA GLU A 424 12.29 -25.43 2.82
C GLU A 424 11.53 -26.20 1.72
N LYS A 425 11.34 -27.51 1.90
CA LYS A 425 10.52 -28.35 1.00
C LYS A 425 9.05 -27.94 1.01
N PHE A 426 8.45 -27.77 2.19
CA PHE A 426 7.06 -27.31 2.37
C PHE A 426 6.83 -25.96 1.68
N SER A 427 7.78 -25.03 1.81
CA SER A 427 7.71 -23.69 1.25
C SER A 427 7.79 -23.73 -0.28
N THR A 428 8.77 -24.47 -0.80
CA THR A 428 8.93 -24.70 -2.25
C THR A 428 7.67 -25.33 -2.85
N ALA A 429 7.11 -26.37 -2.21
CA ALA A 429 5.90 -27.05 -2.66
C ALA A 429 4.62 -26.19 -2.54
N THR A 430 4.58 -25.21 -1.63
CA THR A 430 3.41 -24.35 -1.42
C THR A 430 3.42 -23.12 -2.33
N ILE A 431 4.58 -22.53 -2.57
CA ILE A 431 4.75 -21.30 -3.35
C ILE A 431 4.95 -21.63 -4.84
N GLY A 432 5.76 -22.65 -5.14
CA GLY A 432 6.24 -22.97 -6.49
C GLY A 432 7.20 -21.91 -7.02
N ASP A 433 7.44 -21.92 -8.34
CA ASP A 433 8.34 -20.98 -9.04
C ASP A 433 7.76 -19.55 -9.19
N LYS A 434 7.01 -19.07 -8.20
CA LYS A 434 6.39 -17.74 -8.20
C LYS A 434 7.40 -16.67 -7.80
N ASN A 435 7.89 -15.92 -8.79
CA ASN A 435 8.75 -14.75 -8.57
C ASN A 435 8.11 -13.62 -7.72
N GLN A 436 6.78 -13.63 -7.54
CA GLN A 436 6.06 -12.68 -6.68
C GLN A 436 4.88 -13.39 -6.00
N ILE A 437 4.78 -13.24 -4.67
CA ILE A 437 3.64 -13.70 -3.88
C ILE A 437 2.60 -12.56 -3.83
N ARG A 438 1.35 -12.85 -4.19
CA ARG A 438 0.21 -11.91 -4.06
C ARG A 438 -0.46 -12.09 -2.69
N GLY A 439 -1.25 -11.13 -2.23
CA GLY A 439 -1.96 -11.23 -0.93
C GLY A 439 -2.74 -12.53 -0.72
N SER A 440 -3.49 -12.98 -1.73
CA SER A 440 -4.19 -14.28 -1.71
C SER A 440 -3.25 -15.48 -1.53
N ASP A 441 -2.05 -15.43 -2.14
CA ASP A 441 -1.05 -16.49 -2.03
C ASP A 441 -0.35 -16.44 -0.65
N ALA A 442 -0.09 -15.24 -0.11
CA ALA A 442 0.50 -15.03 1.21
C ALA A 442 -0.43 -15.49 2.36
N ARG A 443 -1.72 -15.17 2.27
CA ARG A 443 -2.74 -15.62 3.25
C ARG A 443 -2.91 -17.14 3.25
N LEU A 444 -2.97 -17.74 2.06
CA LEU A 444 -3.00 -19.19 1.90
C LEU A 444 -1.70 -19.85 2.42
N PHE A 445 -0.55 -19.19 2.27
CA PHE A 445 0.71 -19.64 2.86
C PHE A 445 0.66 -19.62 4.38
N ALA A 446 0.24 -18.52 5.02
CA ALA A 446 0.17 -18.41 6.48
C ALA A 446 -0.70 -19.51 7.11
N ILE A 447 -1.88 -19.78 6.53
CA ILE A 447 -2.77 -20.87 6.97
C ILE A 447 -2.10 -22.24 6.85
N LYS A 448 -1.42 -22.52 5.72
CA LYS A 448 -0.69 -23.77 5.53
C LYS A 448 0.51 -23.89 6.48
N LEU A 449 1.20 -22.79 6.77
CA LEU A 449 2.32 -22.74 7.71
C LEU A 449 1.86 -23.06 9.13
N ALA A 450 0.74 -22.49 9.60
CA ALA A 450 0.17 -22.84 10.90
C ALA A 450 -0.22 -24.33 10.99
N LYS A 451 -0.76 -24.91 9.90
CA LYS A 451 -1.06 -26.36 9.84
C LYS A 451 0.21 -27.23 9.88
N PHE A 452 1.28 -26.79 9.22
CA PHE A 452 2.59 -27.47 9.24
C PHE A 452 3.23 -27.40 10.64
N ALA A 453 3.26 -26.21 11.25
CA ALA A 453 3.72 -26.00 12.63
C ALA A 453 2.93 -26.85 13.64
N LEU A 454 1.61 -26.96 13.48
CA LEU A 454 0.78 -27.80 14.36
C LEU A 454 1.15 -29.28 14.30
N SER A 455 1.53 -29.82 13.13
CA SER A 455 2.04 -31.19 13.02
C SER A 455 3.35 -31.34 13.81
N LEU A 456 4.32 -30.47 13.52
CA LEU A 456 5.63 -30.48 14.19
C LEU A 456 5.54 -30.30 15.71
N TYR A 457 4.58 -29.50 16.19
CA TYR A 457 4.33 -29.30 17.62
C TYR A 457 3.73 -30.56 18.27
N ASN A 458 2.77 -31.21 17.62
CA ASN A 458 2.22 -32.50 18.08
C ASN A 458 3.29 -33.62 18.06
N GLU A 459 4.23 -33.57 17.10
CA GLU A 459 5.43 -34.40 17.03
C GLU A 459 6.52 -34.01 18.06
N LYS A 460 6.32 -32.91 18.81
CA LYS A 460 7.28 -32.32 19.77
C LYS A 460 8.63 -31.88 19.16
N ARG A 461 8.63 -31.54 17.88
CA ARG A 461 9.81 -31.10 17.09
C ARG A 461 9.99 -29.57 17.05
N ILE A 462 9.02 -28.80 17.55
CA ILE A 462 9.11 -27.34 17.74
C ILE A 462 8.48 -26.92 19.07
N SER A 463 8.84 -25.73 19.57
CA SER A 463 8.25 -25.11 20.76
C SER A 463 6.84 -24.57 20.53
N LEU A 464 6.12 -24.32 21.63
CA LEU A 464 4.80 -23.67 21.59
C LEU A 464 4.88 -22.27 20.96
N ASP A 465 5.87 -21.46 21.34
CA ASP A 465 6.16 -20.13 20.78
C ASP A 465 6.12 -20.10 19.24
N ILE A 466 6.65 -21.11 18.56
CA ILE A 466 6.68 -21.17 17.09
C ILE A 466 5.28 -21.47 16.53
N LEU A 467 4.51 -22.35 17.17
CA LEU A 467 3.10 -22.58 16.81
C LEU A 467 2.27 -21.31 17.06
N GLU A 468 2.48 -20.63 18.18
CA GLU A 468 1.81 -19.36 18.52
C GLU A 468 2.19 -18.24 17.54
N LEU A 469 3.45 -18.14 17.11
CA LEU A 469 3.89 -17.19 16.08
C LEU A 469 3.13 -17.41 14.76
N CYS A 470 3.04 -18.66 14.31
CA CYS A 470 2.37 -19.01 13.06
C CYS A 470 0.84 -18.84 13.14
N THR A 471 0.23 -19.13 14.28
CA THR A 471 -1.23 -18.97 14.48
C THR A 471 -1.63 -17.51 14.69
N SER A 472 -0.86 -16.72 15.46
CA SER A 472 -1.04 -15.27 15.59
C SER A 472 -1.01 -14.60 14.21
N LEU A 473 -0.07 -14.99 13.33
CA LEU A 473 -0.02 -14.50 11.96
C LEU A 473 -1.29 -14.85 11.17
N VAL A 474 -1.81 -16.08 11.28
CA VAL A 474 -3.09 -16.44 10.64
C VAL A 474 -4.23 -15.55 11.14
N GLU A 475 -4.35 -15.34 12.45
CA GLU A 475 -5.41 -14.49 13.02
C GLU A 475 -5.32 -13.04 12.56
N ILE A 476 -4.12 -12.45 12.56
CA ILE A 476 -3.87 -11.12 11.99
C ILE A 476 -4.32 -11.06 10.52
N THR A 477 -3.93 -12.03 9.68
CA THR A 477 -4.35 -12.06 8.28
C THR A 477 -5.84 -12.33 8.07
N GLY A 478 -6.49 -12.98 9.02
CA GLY A 478 -7.93 -13.18 9.06
C GLY A 478 -8.65 -11.86 9.32
N ILE A 479 -8.35 -11.21 10.46
CA ILE A 479 -9.02 -9.98 10.91
C ILE A 479 -8.84 -8.85 9.90
N CYS A 480 -7.65 -8.71 9.29
CA CYS A 480 -7.40 -7.71 8.25
C CYS A 480 -8.33 -7.84 7.02
N TYR A 481 -8.91 -9.02 6.76
CA TYR A 481 -9.78 -9.30 5.61
C TYR A 481 -11.25 -9.57 5.98
N MET A 482 -11.62 -9.47 7.26
CA MET A 482 -13.01 -9.63 7.72
C MET A 482 -13.93 -8.57 7.11
N HIS A 483 -15.19 -8.95 6.85
CA HIS A 483 -16.21 -8.01 6.38
C HIS A 483 -16.59 -7.02 7.49
N TYR A 484 -17.11 -5.86 7.11
CA TYR A 484 -17.54 -4.81 8.04
C TYR A 484 -18.52 -5.33 9.12
N ASN A 485 -19.48 -6.18 8.73
CA ASN A 485 -20.48 -6.74 9.65
C ASN A 485 -19.91 -7.75 10.67
N GLN A 486 -18.62 -8.04 10.62
CA GLN A 486 -17.92 -8.90 11.59
C GLN A 486 -17.01 -8.08 12.54
N ARG A 487 -16.92 -6.76 12.38
CA ARG A 487 -16.04 -5.86 13.15
C ARG A 487 -16.70 -5.49 14.48
N SER A 488 -16.30 -6.15 15.56
CA SER A 488 -16.74 -5.92 16.95
C SER A 488 -15.60 -5.42 17.86
N PRO A 489 -15.88 -4.90 19.08
CA PRO A 489 -14.85 -4.61 20.08
C PRO A 489 -13.91 -5.80 20.31
N LYS A 490 -14.46 -7.01 20.41
CA LYS A 490 -13.73 -8.27 20.52
C LYS A 490 -12.67 -8.43 19.42
N GLN A 491 -13.01 -8.17 18.16
CA GLN A 491 -12.06 -8.29 17.04
C GLN A 491 -11.00 -7.19 17.00
N ILE A 492 -11.29 -6.01 17.56
CA ILE A 492 -10.31 -4.93 17.70
C ILE A 492 -9.31 -5.28 18.81
N LEU A 493 -9.79 -5.68 20.00
CA LEU A 493 -8.94 -6.20 21.09
C LEU A 493 -8.08 -7.38 20.61
N ARG A 494 -8.69 -8.36 19.93
CA ARG A 494 -7.99 -9.51 19.36
C ARG A 494 -6.87 -9.10 18.40
N LEU A 495 -7.09 -8.11 17.54
CA LEU A 495 -6.04 -7.64 16.64
C LEU A 495 -4.90 -6.94 17.39
N TYR A 496 -5.18 -6.13 18.41
CA TYR A 496 -4.14 -5.55 19.28
C TYR A 496 -3.34 -6.67 19.96
N ASN A 497 -4.01 -7.62 20.59
CA ASN A 497 -3.38 -8.72 21.32
C ASN A 497 -2.56 -9.65 20.42
N GLN A 498 -3.09 -10.04 19.25
CA GLN A 498 -2.38 -10.92 18.32
C GLN A 498 -1.22 -10.22 17.60
N THR A 499 -1.35 -8.93 17.24
CA THR A 499 -0.21 -8.17 16.67
C THR A 499 0.90 -7.95 17.70
N PHE A 500 0.56 -7.67 18.97
CA PHE A 500 1.53 -7.62 20.05
C PHE A 500 2.20 -8.99 20.27
N LYS A 501 1.41 -10.07 20.34
CA LYS A 501 1.91 -11.44 20.52
C LYS A 501 2.88 -11.86 19.42
N PHE A 502 2.48 -11.71 18.16
CA PHE A 502 3.34 -11.92 17.00
C PHE A 502 4.63 -11.08 17.06
N SER A 503 4.53 -9.81 17.49
CA SER A 503 5.69 -8.91 17.54
C SER A 503 6.75 -9.34 18.55
N TYR A 504 6.36 -9.76 19.77
CA TYR A 504 7.33 -10.21 20.77
C TYR A 504 7.84 -11.62 20.45
N LEU A 505 7.00 -12.52 19.91
CA LEU A 505 7.43 -13.85 19.46
C LEU A 505 8.46 -13.76 18.32
N CYS A 506 8.32 -12.82 17.40
CA CYS A 506 9.39 -12.50 16.45
C CYS A 506 10.69 -12.03 17.13
N LYS A 507 10.63 -11.36 18.28
CA LYS A 507 11.83 -10.91 19.02
C LYS A 507 12.45 -12.03 19.87
N SER A 508 11.68 -13.00 20.38
CA SER A 508 12.21 -14.16 21.12
C SER A 508 12.77 -15.24 20.19
N ILE A 509 12.03 -15.62 19.14
CA ILE A 509 12.38 -16.74 18.26
C ILE A 509 13.47 -16.36 17.24
N ILE A 510 13.36 -15.19 16.61
CA ILE A 510 14.24 -14.79 15.49
C ILE A 510 15.38 -13.87 15.97
N GLY A 511 15.15 -13.08 17.02
CA GLY A 511 16.18 -12.25 17.67
C GLY A 511 16.94 -11.33 16.71
N ILE A 512 18.13 -11.77 16.28
CA ILE A 512 18.92 -11.17 15.20
C ILE A 512 18.76 -12.03 13.93
N PRO A 513 18.13 -11.51 12.85
CA PRO A 513 17.99 -12.21 11.58
C PRO A 513 19.33 -12.67 10.97
N LYS A 514 19.34 -13.90 10.45
CA LYS A 514 20.49 -14.64 9.90
C LYS A 514 20.50 -14.66 8.37
N LYS A 515 19.33 -14.63 7.70
CA LYS A 515 19.21 -14.70 6.22
C LYS A 515 18.97 -13.33 5.58
N MET A 516 18.43 -12.36 6.32
CA MET A 516 18.31 -10.95 5.89
C MET A 516 18.79 -9.97 6.97
N THR A 517 18.82 -8.67 6.65
CA THR A 517 19.19 -7.64 7.64
C THR A 517 18.04 -7.32 8.59
N ALA A 518 18.34 -6.91 9.83
CA ALA A 518 17.34 -6.46 10.79
C ALA A 518 16.46 -5.32 10.26
N ARG A 519 17.04 -4.38 9.48
CA ARG A 519 16.31 -3.29 8.79
C ARG A 519 15.31 -3.79 7.75
N LYS A 520 15.51 -4.98 7.18
CA LYS A 520 14.54 -5.62 6.27
C LYS A 520 13.48 -6.38 7.07
N PHE A 521 13.89 -7.31 7.94
CA PHE A 521 12.97 -8.17 8.68
C PHE A 521 12.01 -7.34 9.55
N TYR A 522 12.56 -6.55 10.47
CA TYR A 522 11.84 -5.55 11.28
C TYR A 522 11.69 -4.22 10.51
N GLY A 523 11.44 -4.29 9.20
CA GLY A 523 11.30 -3.13 8.33
C GLY A 523 9.95 -2.42 8.51
N SER A 524 9.68 -1.44 7.64
CA SER A 524 8.41 -0.68 7.64
C SER A 524 7.18 -1.58 7.64
N HIS A 525 7.18 -2.68 6.87
CA HIS A 525 6.04 -3.61 6.82
C HIS A 525 5.78 -4.32 8.15
N PHE A 526 6.83 -4.74 8.87
CA PHE A 526 6.68 -5.34 10.20
C PHE A 526 6.15 -4.31 11.20
N HIS A 527 6.70 -3.10 11.22
CA HIS A 527 6.27 -2.03 12.10
C HIS A 527 4.82 -1.59 11.81
N SER A 528 4.48 -1.37 10.53
CA SER A 528 3.13 -1.02 10.11
C SER A 528 2.10 -2.11 10.43
N LEU A 529 2.43 -3.40 10.25
CA LEU A 529 1.53 -4.50 10.62
C LEU A 529 1.36 -4.64 12.14
N THR A 530 2.44 -4.51 12.92
CA THR A 530 2.41 -4.75 14.38
C THR A 530 1.92 -3.54 15.19
N VAL A 531 2.20 -2.31 14.74
CA VAL A 531 1.79 -1.08 15.42
C VAL A 531 0.53 -0.49 14.77
N HIS A 532 0.53 -0.28 13.45
CA HIS A 532 -0.47 0.56 12.80
C HIS A 532 -1.71 -0.19 12.29
N ALA A 533 -1.66 -1.50 12.01
CA ALA A 533 -2.85 -2.28 11.66
C ALA A 533 -3.96 -2.23 12.73
N PRO A 534 -3.70 -2.46 14.04
CA PRO A 534 -4.75 -2.40 15.06
C PRO A 534 -5.27 -0.97 15.28
N GLN A 535 -4.39 0.04 15.25
CA GLN A 535 -4.80 1.46 15.29
C GLN A 535 -5.72 1.80 14.10
N THR A 536 -5.41 1.32 12.89
CA THR A 536 -6.23 1.56 11.69
C THR A 536 -7.56 0.80 11.77
N ASN A 537 -7.58 -0.45 12.26
CA ASN A 537 -8.79 -1.25 12.44
C ASN A 537 -9.74 -0.66 13.51
N ARG A 538 -9.20 0.06 14.51
CA ARG A 538 -9.99 0.79 15.51
C ARG A 538 -10.87 1.89 14.90
N MET A 539 -10.57 2.36 13.68
CA MET A 539 -11.40 3.33 12.93
C MET A 539 -12.11 2.73 11.71
N PHE A 540 -11.36 2.04 10.84
CA PHE A 540 -11.81 1.52 9.56
C PHE A 540 -12.06 0.01 9.61
N CYS A 541 -12.86 -0.51 8.68
CA CYS A 541 -12.75 -1.91 8.30
C CYS A 541 -11.50 -2.07 7.43
N LEU A 542 -10.52 -2.88 7.85
CA LEU A 542 -9.25 -3.05 7.10
C LEU A 542 -9.48 -3.58 5.68
N ARG A 543 -10.50 -4.42 5.47
CA ARG A 543 -10.95 -4.89 4.14
C ARG A 543 -11.29 -3.76 3.18
N SER A 544 -11.90 -2.67 3.66
CA SER A 544 -12.29 -1.53 2.83
C SER A 544 -11.11 -0.75 2.26
N ILE A 545 -9.97 -0.72 2.97
CA ILE A 545 -8.76 0.02 2.54
C ILE A 545 -7.77 -0.83 1.73
N ILE A 546 -7.86 -2.16 1.80
CA ILE A 546 -7.03 -3.08 0.99
C ILE A 546 -7.24 -2.80 -0.51
N PRO A 547 -6.16 -2.55 -1.28
CA PRO A 547 -6.23 -2.12 -2.68
C PRO A 547 -6.32 -3.29 -3.68
N GLU A 548 -6.74 -4.48 -3.25
CA GLU A 548 -6.67 -5.69 -4.08
C GLU A 548 -7.62 -5.63 -5.29
N GLN A 549 -8.72 -4.88 -5.24
CA GLN A 549 -9.58 -4.64 -6.42
C GLN A 549 -8.95 -3.61 -7.38
N GLU A 550 -8.32 -2.58 -6.83
CA GLU A 550 -7.65 -1.49 -7.53
C GLU A 550 -6.42 -2.01 -8.30
N GLU A 551 -5.58 -2.81 -7.66
CA GLU A 551 -4.44 -3.49 -8.30
C GLU A 551 -4.88 -4.47 -9.39
N ARG A 552 -5.94 -5.26 -9.16
CA ARG A 552 -6.50 -6.15 -10.20
C ARG A 552 -7.00 -5.34 -11.39
N SER A 553 -7.62 -4.19 -11.14
CA SER A 553 -8.10 -3.27 -12.18
C SER A 553 -6.95 -2.60 -12.95
N PHE A 554 -5.87 -2.22 -12.27
CA PHE A 554 -4.67 -1.71 -12.91
C PHE A 554 -3.92 -2.81 -13.68
N GLY A 555 -3.93 -4.05 -13.18
CA GLY A 555 -3.47 -5.25 -13.89
C GLY A 555 -4.23 -5.49 -15.19
N ASP A 556 -5.57 -5.38 -15.17
CA ASP A 556 -6.40 -5.40 -16.38
C ASP A 556 -6.01 -4.27 -17.36
N LEU A 557 -5.86 -3.03 -16.87
CA LEU A 557 -5.43 -1.87 -17.67
C LEU A 557 -4.07 -2.10 -18.35
N ARG A 558 -3.12 -2.68 -17.61
CA ARG A 558 -1.78 -3.06 -18.10
C ARG A 558 -1.85 -4.16 -19.15
N ASN A 559 -2.63 -5.22 -18.91
CA ASN A 559 -2.84 -6.34 -19.84
C ASN A 559 -3.54 -5.90 -21.14
N ILE A 560 -4.59 -5.09 -21.03
CA ILE A 560 -5.30 -4.44 -22.14
C ILE A 560 -4.32 -3.61 -22.97
N SER A 561 -3.48 -2.81 -22.32
CA SER A 561 -2.47 -1.99 -23.00
C SER A 561 -1.42 -2.85 -23.72
N LEU A 562 -0.90 -3.90 -23.07
CA LEU A 562 0.05 -4.85 -23.64
C LEU A 562 -0.48 -5.54 -24.91
N GLN A 563 -1.76 -5.90 -24.94
CA GLN A 563 -2.38 -6.62 -26.06
C GLN A 563 -2.85 -5.70 -27.21
N THR A 564 -3.08 -4.40 -26.96
CA THR A 564 -3.84 -3.55 -27.90
C THR A 564 -3.17 -2.23 -28.30
N SER A 565 -2.09 -1.84 -27.63
CA SER A 565 -1.34 -0.62 -27.97
C SER A 565 -0.34 -0.86 -29.09
N ASN A 566 -0.22 0.12 -30.00
CA ASN A 566 0.85 0.16 -31.00
C ASN A 566 2.15 0.81 -30.46
N ARG A 567 2.28 0.95 -29.14
CA ARG A 567 3.41 1.58 -28.42
C ARG A 567 3.70 3.04 -28.79
N GLN A 568 2.78 3.73 -29.49
CA GLN A 568 2.91 5.17 -29.70
C GLN A 568 2.48 5.91 -28.43
N CYS A 569 3.45 6.56 -27.78
CA CYS A 569 3.30 7.27 -26.50
C CYS A 569 1.98 8.09 -26.41
N GLY A 570 1.78 9.04 -27.33
CA GLY A 570 0.55 9.85 -27.43
C GLY A 570 -0.73 9.11 -27.87
N LYS A 571 -0.78 7.78 -27.80
CA LYS A 571 -1.95 6.92 -28.05
C LYS A 571 -2.15 5.85 -26.98
N VAL A 572 -1.27 5.69 -25.98
CA VAL A 572 -1.44 4.66 -24.94
C VAL A 572 -2.65 4.98 -24.06
N ILE A 573 -2.70 6.18 -23.47
CA ILE A 573 -3.75 6.61 -22.54
C ILE A 573 -5.14 6.56 -23.18
N ASP A 574 -5.34 7.16 -24.36
CA ASP A 574 -6.62 7.16 -25.09
C ASP A 574 -7.16 5.72 -25.30
N ASN A 575 -6.29 4.79 -25.72
CA ASN A 575 -6.66 3.39 -25.95
C ASN A 575 -6.92 2.63 -24.65
N ALA A 576 -6.14 2.91 -23.60
CA ALA A 576 -6.27 2.27 -22.31
C ALA A 576 -7.60 2.66 -21.64
N MET A 577 -7.92 3.97 -21.57
CA MET A 577 -9.19 4.47 -21.04
C MET A 577 -10.40 3.85 -21.77
N LEU A 578 -10.45 3.96 -23.11
CA LEU A 578 -11.55 3.44 -23.92
C LEU A 578 -11.84 1.96 -23.65
N ARG A 579 -10.78 1.15 -23.56
CA ARG A 579 -10.89 -0.30 -23.40
C ARG A 579 -11.15 -0.71 -21.96
N PHE A 580 -10.59 0.01 -20.98
CA PHE A 580 -10.86 -0.22 -19.57
C PHE A 580 -12.31 0.09 -19.21
N ILE A 581 -12.86 1.21 -19.68
CA ILE A 581 -14.28 1.57 -19.51
C ILE A 581 -15.19 0.50 -20.14
N ASN A 582 -14.85 0.01 -21.33
CA ASN A 582 -15.58 -1.12 -21.95
C ASN A 582 -15.39 -2.44 -21.17
N HIS A 583 -14.25 -2.65 -20.50
CA HIS A 583 -13.98 -3.85 -19.71
C HIS A 583 -14.78 -3.86 -18.40
N GLN A 584 -14.88 -2.72 -17.71
CA GLN A 584 -15.71 -2.57 -16.51
C GLN A 584 -17.22 -2.75 -16.78
N LYS A 585 -17.67 -2.58 -18.03
CA LYS A 585 -19.04 -2.82 -18.49
C LYS A 585 -19.31 -4.25 -18.98
N ASN A 586 -18.38 -5.20 -18.81
CA ASN A 586 -18.57 -6.59 -19.22
C ASN A 586 -18.95 -7.51 -18.05
N GLU A 587 -20.24 -7.77 -17.91
CA GLU A 587 -20.84 -8.63 -16.88
C GLU A 587 -20.32 -10.08 -16.87
N ASN A 588 -19.76 -10.57 -17.99
CA ASN A 588 -19.31 -11.96 -18.13
C ASN A 588 -17.90 -12.24 -17.55
N LYS A 589 -17.41 -11.41 -16.61
CA LYS A 589 -16.08 -11.59 -16.00
C LYS A 589 -16.14 -12.63 -14.87
N VAL A 590 -15.25 -13.64 -14.92
CA VAL A 590 -15.08 -14.61 -13.83
C VAL A 590 -14.49 -13.90 -12.60
N ASP A 591 -15.20 -13.96 -11.48
CA ASP A 591 -14.69 -13.45 -10.20
C ASP A 591 -13.70 -14.43 -9.55
N TYR A 592 -12.44 -14.29 -9.94
CA TYR A 592 -11.32 -15.00 -9.33
C TYR A 592 -11.15 -14.67 -7.83
N THR A 593 -11.64 -13.53 -7.35
CA THR A 593 -11.53 -13.11 -5.94
C THR A 593 -12.39 -14.02 -5.08
N LYS A 594 -13.67 -14.20 -5.41
CA LYS A 594 -14.59 -15.13 -4.74
C LYS A 594 -14.11 -16.59 -4.78
N ILE A 595 -13.44 -17.01 -5.85
CA ILE A 595 -12.80 -18.34 -5.94
C ILE A 595 -11.64 -18.45 -4.93
N GLN A 596 -10.78 -17.44 -4.84
CA GLN A 596 -9.63 -17.43 -3.93
C GLN A 596 -10.06 -17.33 -2.46
N GLU A 597 -11.00 -16.46 -2.12
CA GLU A 597 -11.57 -16.39 -0.75
C GLU A 597 -12.24 -17.70 -0.33
N SER A 598 -12.91 -18.39 -1.24
CA SER A 598 -13.49 -19.72 -0.97
C SER A 598 -12.41 -20.75 -0.60
N ILE A 599 -11.30 -20.79 -1.34
CA ILE A 599 -10.15 -21.68 -1.06
C ILE A 599 -9.48 -21.32 0.28
N ILE A 600 -9.26 -20.03 0.55
CA ILE A 600 -8.66 -19.52 1.79
C ILE A 600 -9.54 -19.87 2.99
N SER A 601 -10.85 -19.57 2.91
CA SER A 601 -11.85 -19.88 3.95
C SER A 601 -11.94 -21.39 4.21
N HIS A 602 -11.94 -22.22 3.17
CA HIS A 602 -11.94 -23.68 3.34
C HIS A 602 -10.65 -24.17 4.01
N GLN A 603 -9.48 -23.62 3.71
CA GLN A 603 -8.25 -24.03 4.38
C GLN A 603 -8.15 -23.51 5.83
N ALA A 604 -8.67 -22.32 6.11
CA ALA A 604 -8.74 -21.77 7.48
C ALA A 604 -9.61 -22.64 8.40
N LYS A 605 -10.75 -23.14 7.90
CA LYS A 605 -11.64 -24.08 8.63
C LYS A 605 -11.03 -25.46 8.96
N LEU A 606 -9.80 -25.73 8.51
CA LEU A 606 -9.04 -26.94 8.82
C LEU A 606 -7.94 -26.71 9.88
N LEU A 607 -7.91 -25.53 10.50
CA LEU A 607 -7.18 -25.27 11.74
C LEU A 607 -8.12 -25.51 12.95
N PRO A 608 -7.60 -25.85 14.13
CA PRO A 608 -8.39 -25.85 15.36
C PRO A 608 -8.93 -24.45 15.66
N ALA A 609 -10.04 -24.38 16.40
CA ALA A 609 -10.56 -23.09 16.88
C ALA A 609 -9.55 -22.45 17.85
N PHE A 610 -9.20 -21.19 17.59
CA PHE A 610 -8.34 -20.41 18.48
C PHE A 610 -9.05 -20.13 19.82
N GLY A 611 -8.31 -20.16 20.93
CA GLY A 611 -8.82 -19.75 22.25
C GLY A 611 -8.56 -18.27 22.55
N ASP A 612 -8.97 -17.80 23.73
CA ASP A 612 -8.59 -16.50 24.32
C ASP A 612 -7.07 -16.21 24.21
N THR A 613 -6.65 -14.94 24.09
CA THR A 613 -5.21 -14.63 24.06
C THR A 613 -4.62 -14.70 25.48
N ILE A 614 -3.62 -15.57 25.65
CA ILE A 614 -2.93 -15.80 26.92
C ILE A 614 -1.51 -15.21 26.87
N PHE A 615 -1.11 -14.52 27.94
CA PHE A 615 0.25 -14.02 28.19
C PHE A 615 0.73 -14.48 29.57
N SER A 616 1.95 -15.01 29.67
CA SER A 616 2.51 -15.50 30.94
C SER A 616 2.93 -14.37 31.89
N ILE A 617 2.85 -14.61 33.20
CA ILE A 617 3.35 -13.68 34.22
C ILE A 617 4.87 -13.44 34.09
N GLU A 618 5.60 -14.36 33.47
CA GLU A 618 7.02 -14.22 33.13
C GLU A 618 7.27 -13.11 32.10
N LEU A 619 6.43 -12.97 31.07
CA LEU A 619 6.53 -11.86 30.12
C LEU A 619 6.44 -10.51 30.84
N LEU A 620 5.54 -10.39 31.82
CA LEU A 620 5.35 -9.18 32.62
C LEU A 620 6.52 -8.93 33.59
N ARG A 621 7.19 -9.99 34.09
CA ARG A 621 8.41 -9.88 34.92
C ARG A 621 9.62 -9.45 34.08
N ASN A 622 9.81 -10.06 32.92
CA ASN A 622 10.98 -9.88 32.07
C ASN A 622 10.89 -8.63 31.16
N ARG A 623 9.68 -8.20 30.78
CA ARG A 623 9.41 -7.06 29.88
C ARG A 623 8.26 -6.15 30.39
N PRO A 624 8.35 -5.60 31.62
CA PRO A 624 7.25 -4.83 32.21
C PRO A 624 6.89 -3.55 31.44
N THR A 625 7.88 -2.81 30.91
CA THR A 625 7.60 -1.57 30.14
C THR A 625 6.91 -1.91 28.82
N LEU A 626 7.37 -2.94 28.11
CA LEU A 626 6.75 -3.44 26.89
C LEU A 626 5.28 -3.81 27.09
N PHE A 627 4.97 -4.55 28.16
CA PHE A 627 3.59 -4.96 28.42
C PHE A 627 2.70 -3.77 28.85
N GLN A 628 3.23 -2.81 29.62
CA GLN A 628 2.55 -1.54 29.88
C GLN A 628 2.26 -0.77 28.58
N LYS A 629 3.23 -0.68 27.68
CA LYS A 629 3.10 -0.02 26.36
C LYS A 629 2.12 -0.73 25.43
N HIS A 630 1.80 -2.01 25.66
CA HIS A 630 0.65 -2.67 25.06
C HIS A 630 -0.67 -2.24 25.73
N CYS A 631 -0.74 -2.32 27.06
CA CYS A 631 -1.91 -1.95 27.87
C CYS A 631 -2.41 -0.52 27.60
N GLU A 632 -1.50 0.46 27.46
CA GLU A 632 -1.80 1.85 27.10
C GLU A 632 -2.62 2.00 25.80
N ARG A 633 -2.53 1.03 24.87
CA ARG A 633 -3.18 1.07 23.54
C ARG A 633 -4.55 0.41 23.51
N ILE A 634 -4.90 -0.28 24.61
CA ILE A 634 -6.16 -0.97 24.87
C ILE A 634 -6.77 -0.53 26.21
N ALA A 635 -6.38 0.65 26.73
CA ALA A 635 -6.78 1.13 28.05
C ALA A 635 -8.31 1.15 28.26
N ASP A 636 -9.05 1.35 27.18
CA ASP A 636 -10.51 1.31 27.10
C ASP A 636 -11.13 -0.09 27.29
N PHE A 637 -10.39 -1.15 26.99
CA PHE A 637 -10.73 -2.53 27.37
C PHE A 637 -10.29 -2.90 28.80
N LEU A 638 -9.43 -2.08 29.43
CA LEU A 638 -8.92 -2.32 30.78
C LEU A 638 -9.71 -1.59 31.86
N LEU A 639 -10.28 -0.42 31.53
CA LEU A 639 -11.07 0.41 32.44
C LEU A 639 -12.26 -0.32 33.13
N PRO A 640 -12.99 -1.27 32.50
CA PRO A 640 -14.01 -2.06 33.19
C PRO A 640 -13.47 -2.99 34.29
N GLY A 641 -12.15 -3.20 34.35
CA GLY A 641 -11.49 -4.06 35.32
C GLY A 641 -11.48 -5.54 34.96
N GLU A 642 -11.08 -6.36 35.94
CA GLU A 642 -10.96 -7.81 35.77
C GLU A 642 -12.33 -8.47 35.50
N ASN A 643 -12.31 -9.62 34.83
CA ASN A 643 -13.44 -10.48 34.47
C ASN A 643 -14.40 -9.91 33.39
N HIS A 644 -14.12 -8.72 32.85
CA HIS A 644 -14.83 -8.15 31.70
C HIS A 644 -14.17 -8.54 30.37
N TRP A 645 -13.01 -7.96 30.07
CA TRP A 645 -12.21 -8.29 28.87
C TRP A 645 -10.92 -9.05 29.16
N TRP A 646 -10.55 -9.19 30.44
CA TRP A 646 -9.35 -9.90 30.86
C TRP A 646 -9.50 -10.46 32.28
N SER A 647 -8.77 -11.54 32.60
CA SER A 647 -8.68 -12.11 33.95
C SER A 647 -7.27 -12.62 34.25
N PHE A 648 -6.94 -12.85 35.53
CA PHE A 648 -5.68 -13.45 35.97
C PHE A 648 -5.91 -14.80 36.64
N ASP A 649 -5.40 -15.89 36.07
CA ASP A 649 -5.57 -17.25 36.61
C ASP A 649 -4.61 -17.60 37.78
N GLY A 650 -3.63 -16.74 38.06
CA GLY A 650 -2.52 -16.99 39.01
C GLY A 650 -1.15 -17.17 38.33
N LYS A 651 -1.12 -17.46 37.03
CA LYS A 651 0.10 -17.69 36.21
C LYS A 651 0.08 -16.93 34.88
N HIS A 652 -1.09 -16.56 34.38
CA HIS A 652 -1.29 -15.93 33.08
C HIS A 652 -2.36 -14.82 33.15
N ILE A 653 -2.14 -13.76 32.36
CA ILE A 653 -3.21 -12.85 31.93
C ILE A 653 -3.92 -13.50 30.74
N ILE A 654 -5.24 -13.62 30.84
CA ILE A 654 -6.11 -14.19 29.79
C ILE A 654 -7.04 -13.08 29.32
N PHE A 655 -7.01 -12.73 28.03
CA PHE A 655 -7.95 -11.79 27.43
C PHE A 655 -9.15 -12.53 26.81
N HIS A 656 -10.36 -12.08 27.09
CA HIS A 656 -11.62 -12.70 26.64
C HIS A 656 -11.99 -12.28 25.21
N ASP A 657 -11.01 -12.37 24.32
CA ASP A 657 -11.10 -11.97 22.92
C ASP A 657 -11.24 -13.16 21.94
N GLY A 658 -11.32 -14.38 22.46
CA GLY A 658 -11.45 -15.60 21.66
C GLY A 658 -12.76 -15.67 20.85
N PRO A 659 -12.78 -16.40 19.72
CA PRO A 659 -13.97 -16.52 18.86
C PRO A 659 -15.19 -17.14 19.56
N SER A 660 -15.00 -17.91 20.63
CA SER A 660 -16.06 -18.49 21.47
C SER A 660 -16.68 -17.53 22.49
N ARG A 661 -16.08 -16.34 22.71
CA ARG A 661 -16.61 -15.31 23.62
C ARG A 661 -17.69 -14.46 22.92
N PRO A 662 -18.67 -13.90 23.65
CA PRO A 662 -19.64 -12.94 23.10
C PRO A 662 -18.94 -11.74 22.43
N ASP A 663 -19.51 -11.18 21.35
CA ASP A 663 -18.91 -10.05 20.64
C ASP A 663 -18.98 -8.69 21.38
N SER A 664 -19.73 -8.62 22.48
CA SER A 664 -19.73 -7.51 23.42
C SER A 664 -19.71 -8.05 24.86
N CYS A 665 -18.79 -7.51 25.66
CA CYS A 665 -18.73 -7.66 27.12
C CYS A 665 -19.01 -6.31 27.82
N GLY A 666 -19.72 -5.39 27.15
CA GLY A 666 -19.91 -3.99 27.59
C GLY A 666 -19.11 -2.99 26.76
N GLU A 667 -18.75 -1.86 27.38
CA GLU A 667 -17.75 -0.91 26.88
C GLU A 667 -16.39 -1.61 26.64
N PRO A 668 -15.56 -1.21 25.65
CA PRO A 668 -15.60 0.07 24.95
C PRO A 668 -16.51 0.10 23.71
N MET A 669 -17.20 1.21 23.56
CA MET A 669 -18.06 1.52 22.41
C MET A 669 -17.22 1.87 21.17
N LEU A 670 -17.49 1.20 20.04
CA LEU A 670 -16.75 1.47 18.81
C LEU A 670 -17.11 2.84 18.21
N GLN A 671 -16.11 3.72 18.13
CA GLN A 671 -16.20 4.89 17.27
C GLN A 671 -16.00 4.48 15.80
N HIS A 672 -16.75 5.12 14.90
CA HIS A 672 -16.71 4.86 13.47
C HIS A 672 -15.89 5.91 12.72
N PHE A 673 -15.26 5.52 11.61
CA PHE A 673 -14.41 6.39 10.79
C PHE A 673 -15.04 7.74 10.43
N TYR A 674 -16.37 7.83 10.27
CA TYR A 674 -17.07 9.05 9.88
C TYR A 674 -17.22 10.09 11.02
N LEU A 675 -16.68 9.82 12.23
CA LEU A 675 -16.72 10.71 13.40
C LEU A 675 -15.34 11.08 13.95
N THR A 676 -14.35 10.20 13.82
CA THR A 676 -13.04 10.33 14.47
C THR A 676 -11.88 10.38 13.48
N THR A 677 -10.78 11.02 13.90
CA THR A 677 -9.44 10.93 13.29
C THR A 677 -8.54 9.98 14.10
N SER A 678 -7.38 9.63 13.55
CA SER A 678 -6.33 8.82 14.20
C SER A 678 -5.80 9.50 15.47
N GLU A 679 -5.69 10.82 15.41
CA GLU A 679 -5.29 11.72 16.49
C GLU A 679 -6.31 11.74 17.64
N LYS A 680 -7.61 11.86 17.33
CA LYS A 680 -8.69 11.80 18.33
C LYS A 680 -8.73 10.43 19.04
N GLN A 681 -8.50 9.33 18.32
CA GLN A 681 -8.37 8.01 18.93
C GLN A 681 -7.13 7.90 19.85
N ALA A 682 -6.00 8.50 19.45
CA ALA A 682 -4.79 8.52 20.27
C ALA A 682 -4.99 9.30 21.59
N THR A 683 -5.66 10.45 21.47
CA THR A 683 -5.98 11.34 22.60
C THR A 683 -6.94 10.66 23.58
N LEU A 684 -8.04 10.09 23.08
CA LEU A 684 -9.01 9.33 23.89
C LEU A 684 -8.34 8.16 24.64
N LEU A 685 -7.44 7.40 24.00
CA LEU A 685 -6.74 6.30 24.66
C LEU A 685 -5.77 6.79 25.75
N LYS A 686 -5.12 7.94 25.55
CA LYS A 686 -4.26 8.58 26.55
C LYS A 686 -5.07 9.08 27.76
N GLU A 687 -6.21 9.72 27.52
CA GLU A 687 -7.14 10.16 28.56
C GLU A 687 -7.71 8.96 29.35
N THR A 688 -8.10 7.91 28.63
CA THR A 688 -8.61 6.66 29.23
C THR A 688 -7.53 5.97 30.06
N TRP A 689 -6.27 5.95 29.59
CA TRP A 689 -5.14 5.43 30.37
C TRP A 689 -4.90 6.25 31.64
N ASN A 690 -4.94 7.59 31.56
CA ASN A 690 -4.85 8.45 32.76
C ASN A 690 -5.95 8.12 33.78
N LYS A 691 -7.20 7.96 33.33
CA LYS A 691 -8.31 7.52 34.18
C LYS A 691 -8.05 6.14 34.81
N CYS A 692 -7.52 5.17 34.05
CA CYS A 692 -7.10 3.88 34.61
C CYS A 692 -6.03 4.02 35.71
N ILE A 693 -5.14 5.02 35.61
CA ILE A 693 -4.12 5.30 36.62
C ILE A 693 -4.69 6.01 37.86
N GLU A 694 -5.70 6.86 37.70
CA GLU A 694 -6.44 7.48 38.80
C GLU A 694 -7.26 6.43 39.58
N GLU A 695 -8.01 5.57 38.87
CA GLU A 695 -8.82 4.53 39.50
C GLU A 695 -7.95 3.46 40.20
N LEU A 696 -6.80 3.11 39.61
CA LEU A 696 -5.78 2.27 40.27
C LEU A 696 -5.23 2.92 41.55
N GLN A 697 -4.90 4.22 41.52
CA GLN A 697 -4.43 4.94 42.72
C GLN A 697 -5.51 5.06 43.81
N SER A 698 -6.79 5.07 43.41
CA SER A 698 -7.91 5.03 44.36
C SER A 698 -8.28 3.62 44.86
N GLY A 699 -7.58 2.57 44.40
CA GLY A 699 -7.85 1.18 44.76
C GLY A 699 -9.10 0.57 44.13
N LYS A 700 -9.77 1.28 43.21
CA LYS A 700 -11.02 0.83 42.55
C LYS A 700 -10.77 -0.11 41.37
N LEU A 701 -9.61 0.01 40.73
CA LEU A 701 -9.25 -0.71 39.51
C LEU A 701 -7.96 -1.51 39.70
N GLN A 702 -7.93 -2.73 39.18
CA GLN A 702 -6.69 -3.47 38.92
C GLN A 702 -6.42 -3.45 37.41
N LEU A 703 -5.14 -3.53 37.02
CA LEU A 703 -4.70 -3.58 35.61
C LEU A 703 -3.87 -4.85 35.35
N PRO A 704 -3.77 -5.37 34.12
CA PRO A 704 -2.97 -6.56 33.81
C PRO A 704 -1.44 -6.29 33.77
N VAL A 705 -0.90 -5.57 34.75
CA VAL A 705 0.54 -5.22 34.87
C VAL A 705 1.00 -5.37 36.32
N LEU A 706 2.25 -5.80 36.53
CA LEU A 706 2.82 -5.95 37.88
C LEU A 706 3.17 -4.61 38.56
N LYS A 707 3.50 -3.60 37.74
CA LYS A 707 3.83 -2.24 38.17
C LYS A 707 3.63 -1.28 37.00
N VAL A 708 3.11 -0.08 37.28
CA VAL A 708 3.02 1.01 36.32
C VAL A 708 4.18 1.97 36.54
N LYS A 709 4.89 2.32 35.46
CA LYS A 709 5.85 3.41 35.40
C LYS A 709 5.17 4.65 34.81
N LEU A 710 5.13 5.75 35.55
CA LEU A 710 4.64 7.05 35.08
C LEU A 710 5.82 7.91 34.64
N TYR A 711 5.63 8.62 33.52
CA TYR A 711 6.66 9.43 32.88
C TYR A 711 6.13 10.82 32.54
N GLU A 712 6.91 11.84 32.89
CA GLU A 712 6.68 13.24 32.52
C GLU A 712 7.92 13.74 31.76
N ASP A 713 7.74 14.40 30.63
CA ASP A 713 8.81 14.83 29.70
C ASP A 713 9.87 13.75 29.39
N GLY A 714 9.41 12.49 29.32
CA GLY A 714 10.26 11.30 29.08
C GLY A 714 11.07 10.81 30.29
N LYS A 715 11.01 11.51 31.43
CA LYS A 715 11.65 11.11 32.69
C LYS A 715 10.68 10.29 33.54
N LEU A 716 11.18 9.24 34.18
CA LEU A 716 10.41 8.44 35.14
C LEU A 716 10.15 9.26 36.42
N THR A 717 8.89 9.55 36.75
CA THR A 717 8.54 10.34 37.94
C THR A 717 8.00 9.48 39.09
N LYS A 718 7.18 8.46 38.79
CA LYS A 718 6.55 7.61 39.80
C LYS A 718 6.50 6.15 39.33
N VAL A 719 6.62 5.21 40.26
CA VAL A 719 6.33 3.79 40.03
C VAL A 719 5.23 3.36 40.98
N LEU A 720 4.08 2.99 40.42
CA LEU A 720 2.99 2.37 41.17
C LEU A 720 3.19 0.86 41.16
N LYS A 721 3.14 0.22 42.33
CA LYS A 721 2.95 -1.23 42.40
C LYS A 721 1.47 -1.55 42.19
N ASN A 722 1.17 -2.67 41.54
CA ASN A 722 -0.20 -3.18 41.45
C ASN A 722 -0.34 -4.39 42.38
N GLU A 723 -0.46 -4.13 43.68
CA GLU A 723 -0.20 -5.13 44.73
C GLU A 723 -1.23 -6.26 44.74
N GLY A 724 -2.50 -5.99 44.38
CA GLY A 724 -3.59 -6.97 44.35
C GLY A 724 -3.39 -8.15 43.39
N LEU A 725 -2.59 -7.97 42.33
CA LEU A 725 -2.35 -9.02 41.31
C LEU A 725 -1.38 -10.11 41.81
N ILE A 726 -0.61 -9.85 42.88
CA ILE A 726 0.29 -10.83 43.49
C ILE A 726 -0.27 -11.33 44.84
N SER A 727 -0.89 -10.48 45.65
CA SER A 727 -1.22 -10.78 47.05
C SER A 727 -2.34 -11.81 47.26
N ASN A 728 -3.28 -11.95 46.32
CA ASN A 728 -4.61 -12.51 46.63
C ASN A 728 -4.85 -13.98 46.23
N LYS A 729 -3.83 -14.74 45.81
CA LYS A 729 -3.99 -16.17 45.41
C LYS A 729 -3.01 -17.17 46.02
N GLU A 730 -1.93 -16.74 46.68
CA GLU A 730 -1.05 -17.66 47.42
C GLU A 730 -1.71 -18.20 48.72
N SER A 731 -2.74 -17.51 49.24
CA SER A 731 -3.51 -17.92 50.42
C SER A 731 -4.68 -18.87 50.14
N ALA A 732 -4.75 -19.48 48.94
CA ALA A 732 -5.96 -20.17 48.45
C ALA A 732 -5.74 -21.59 47.88
N THR A 733 -4.57 -22.21 48.10
CA THR A 733 -4.34 -23.65 47.88
C THR A 733 -3.36 -24.23 48.90
N ASP A 734 -3.81 -24.42 50.14
CA ASP A 734 -3.13 -25.26 51.15
C ASP A 734 -4.13 -26.26 51.75
N CYS A 735 -4.41 -27.33 50.99
CA CYS A 735 -5.26 -28.45 51.36
C CYS A 735 -4.80 -29.71 50.59
N GLY A 736 -3.83 -30.49 51.10
CA GLY A 736 -3.41 -31.70 50.38
C GLY A 736 -2.17 -32.44 50.89
N GLU A 737 -2.28 -33.06 52.08
CA GLU A 737 -1.46 -34.17 52.61
C GLU A 737 0.03 -34.24 52.22
N ALA A 738 0.90 -33.80 53.14
CA ALA A 738 2.33 -34.09 53.06
C ALA A 738 2.61 -35.61 53.24
N THR A 739 3.58 -36.13 52.49
CA THR A 739 4.25 -37.40 52.81
C THR A 739 5.75 -37.17 52.87
N GLU A 740 6.31 -37.24 54.07
CA GLU A 740 7.74 -37.01 54.29
C GLU A 740 8.59 -38.18 53.78
N ILE A 741 9.68 -37.88 53.07
CA ILE A 741 10.88 -38.73 53.04
C ILE A 741 12.11 -37.83 53.20
N ASN A 742 12.69 -37.84 54.40
CA ASN A 742 13.96 -37.18 54.70
C ASN A 742 15.15 -37.94 54.11
N LEU A 743 16.20 -37.25 53.64
CA LEU A 743 17.57 -37.77 53.54
C LEU A 743 18.64 -36.66 53.44
N THR A 744 19.04 -36.16 54.61
CA THR A 744 20.33 -35.54 55.00
C THR A 744 21.38 -35.16 53.93
N SER A 745 21.59 -33.85 53.79
CA SER A 745 22.89 -33.12 53.87
C SER A 745 24.24 -33.85 53.66
N ALA A 746 25.09 -33.26 52.81
CA ALA A 746 26.56 -33.29 52.89
C ALA A 746 27.16 -31.95 52.39
N GLU A 747 28.28 -31.48 52.95
CA GLU A 747 28.81 -30.12 52.70
C GLU A 747 30.16 -30.08 51.96
N GLY A 748 30.23 -29.23 50.92
CA GLY A 748 31.45 -28.55 50.43
C GLY A 748 32.54 -29.38 49.72
N PRO A 749 33.64 -28.74 49.26
CA PRO A 749 33.91 -27.29 49.22
C PRO A 749 34.15 -26.74 47.79
N LEU A 750 34.57 -25.48 47.70
CA LEU A 750 34.84 -24.72 46.47
C LEU A 750 36.12 -25.14 45.73
N SER A 751 36.11 -24.98 44.40
CA SER A 751 37.30 -24.59 43.61
C SER A 751 36.85 -23.68 42.45
N ALA A 752 37.52 -22.55 42.24
CA ALA A 752 37.26 -21.64 41.14
C ALA A 752 38.21 -21.90 39.96
N ASP A 753 37.78 -21.52 38.76
CA ASP A 753 38.66 -20.97 37.71
C ASP A 753 37.81 -20.08 36.79
N GLU A 754 38.38 -18.96 36.34
CA GLU A 754 37.67 -17.90 35.61
C GLU A 754 37.95 -17.94 34.10
N VAL A 755 36.92 -17.77 33.26
CA VAL A 755 37.10 -17.21 31.90
C VAL A 755 35.96 -16.22 31.58
N SER A 756 36.29 -14.95 31.73
CA SER A 756 35.79 -13.77 31.00
C SER A 756 34.39 -13.78 30.36
N VAL A 757 33.50 -12.93 30.91
CA VAL A 757 32.36 -12.36 30.18
C VAL A 757 32.63 -10.87 29.97
N GLU A 758 32.87 -10.44 28.73
CA GLU A 758 32.81 -9.03 28.34
C GLU A 758 31.37 -8.68 27.91
N GLY A 759 30.89 -7.49 28.27
CA GLY A 759 29.51 -7.06 28.04
C GLY A 759 29.38 -5.94 27.00
N ASP A 760 28.25 -5.90 26.29
CA ASP A 760 27.89 -4.80 25.40
C ASP A 760 27.60 -3.52 26.21
N GLU A 761 28.51 -2.54 26.18
CA GLU A 761 28.26 -1.22 26.78
C GLU A 761 27.29 -0.37 25.95
N CYS A 762 26.40 0.34 26.65
CA CYS A 762 25.53 1.36 26.04
C CYS A 762 26.29 2.70 25.97
N PRO A 763 26.42 3.34 24.79
CA PRO A 763 27.21 4.55 24.63
C PRO A 763 26.52 5.79 25.23
N THR A 764 26.75 6.04 26.52
CA THR A 764 26.46 7.33 27.15
C THR A 764 27.54 8.35 26.76
N THR A 765 27.13 9.46 26.15
CA THR A 765 28.06 10.56 25.83
C THR A 765 28.33 11.39 27.08
N SER A 766 29.61 11.64 27.35
CA SER A 766 30.07 12.35 28.54
C SER A 766 30.08 13.87 28.35
N SER A 767 29.90 14.60 29.46
CA SER A 767 30.29 16.00 29.58
C SER A 767 31.05 16.19 30.90
N THR A 768 32.21 16.86 30.83
CA THR A 768 33.20 16.86 31.91
C THR A 768 32.87 17.86 33.02
N SER A 769 33.17 17.50 34.27
CA SER A 769 32.87 18.36 35.43
C SER A 769 33.65 19.68 35.42
N VAL A 770 33.00 20.73 35.90
CA VAL A 770 33.68 21.85 36.59
C VAL A 770 33.12 21.89 38.02
N LYS A 771 33.99 21.72 39.02
CA LYS A 771 33.63 21.96 40.43
C LYS A 771 33.76 23.46 40.73
N GLY A 772 32.66 24.10 41.11
CA GLY A 772 32.62 25.44 41.69
C GLY A 772 31.95 25.38 43.06
N LEU A 773 32.67 25.77 44.11
CA LEU A 773 32.18 25.75 45.49
C LEU A 773 31.62 27.12 45.87
N LEU A 774 30.40 27.18 46.43
CA LEU A 774 30.04 28.15 47.47
C LEU A 774 28.74 27.75 48.20
N ARG A 775 28.58 28.29 49.40
CA ARG A 775 27.43 28.17 50.32
C ARG A 775 26.73 29.55 50.38
N ILE A 776 25.91 29.81 51.41
CA ILE A 776 25.20 31.09 51.72
C ILE A 776 23.90 31.24 50.92
N GLU A 777 22.72 31.48 51.52
CA GLU A 777 22.30 31.32 52.94
C GLU A 777 20.76 31.20 53.02
N GLU A 778 20.22 31.11 54.24
CA GLU A 778 18.78 31.18 54.51
C GLU A 778 18.25 32.61 54.35
N GLY A 779 16.95 32.76 54.05
CA GLY A 779 16.31 34.06 53.87
C GLY A 779 14.80 33.95 53.80
N SER A 780 14.15 33.96 54.97
CA SER A 780 12.73 34.27 55.05
C SER A 780 12.51 35.77 54.79
N ASP A 781 11.33 36.15 54.32
CA ASP A 781 10.36 36.85 55.16
C ASP A 781 8.99 36.93 54.45
N SER A 782 7.99 37.48 55.15
CA SER A 782 6.56 37.37 54.84
C SER A 782 5.92 38.76 54.59
N VAL A 783 4.64 38.95 54.94
CA VAL A 783 3.85 40.23 54.89
C VAL A 783 3.31 40.55 53.47
N GLU A 784 2.05 40.19 53.14
CA GLU A 784 0.80 41.00 53.25
C GLU A 784 0.63 42.02 52.08
N ASN A 785 -0.56 42.46 51.60
CA ASN A 785 -1.98 42.13 51.84
C ASN A 785 -2.87 42.71 50.70
N ASP A 786 -4.19 42.39 50.70
CA ASP A 786 -5.33 43.10 50.05
C ASP A 786 -5.29 43.27 48.49
N GLU A 787 -6.32 43.66 47.71
CA GLU A 787 -7.75 44.07 47.87
C GLU A 787 -8.44 43.86 46.48
N ASP A 788 -9.74 43.59 46.24
CA ASP A 788 -10.75 42.69 46.82
C ASP A 788 -11.81 42.36 45.72
N GLY A 789 -12.66 41.34 45.91
CA GLY A 789 -13.98 41.20 45.27
C GLY A 789 -14.12 40.20 44.09
N GLY A 790 -15.15 39.34 44.02
CA GLY A 790 -16.16 39.00 45.04
C GLY A 790 -17.49 38.47 44.46
N LEU A 791 -18.11 37.50 45.15
CA LEU A 791 -19.53 37.04 45.07
C LEU A 791 -20.03 36.47 43.71
N THR A 792 -20.96 35.50 43.63
CA THR A 792 -21.67 34.62 44.61
C THR A 792 -21.61 33.17 44.08
N ASP A 793 -21.42 32.07 44.82
CA ASP A 793 -21.67 31.69 46.23
C ASP A 793 -23.09 31.12 46.54
N MET A 794 -23.10 30.12 47.43
CA MET A 794 -24.22 29.41 48.11
C MET A 794 -25.16 28.47 47.31
N ASN A 795 -25.77 27.41 47.91
CA ASN A 795 -25.21 26.32 48.74
C ASN A 795 -26.24 25.20 49.06
N PHE A 796 -25.70 24.04 49.51
CA PHE A 796 -26.26 23.11 50.53
C PHE A 796 -27.44 22.13 50.27
N ILE A 797 -27.11 20.84 50.50
CA ILE A 797 -27.70 19.89 51.47
C ILE A 797 -29.24 19.63 51.45
N SER A 798 -29.63 18.36 51.20
CA SER A 798 -30.14 17.50 52.29
C SER A 798 -30.08 15.99 51.99
N ILE A 799 -29.88 15.21 53.05
CA ILE A 799 -30.05 13.74 53.11
C ILE A 799 -31.43 13.44 53.71
N SER A 800 -32.07 12.35 53.32
CA SER A 800 -33.15 11.72 54.09
C SER A 800 -33.26 10.24 53.76
N ASP A 801 -33.20 9.38 54.78
CA ASP A 801 -33.29 7.93 54.67
C ASP A 801 -34.74 7.43 54.49
N LEU A 802 -34.93 6.17 54.03
CA LEU A 802 -35.39 5.08 54.92
C LEU A 802 -35.70 3.74 54.18
N THR A 803 -34.93 2.71 54.56
CA THR A 803 -35.32 1.30 54.77
C THR A 803 -36.07 0.47 53.69
N GLU A 804 -35.36 -0.58 53.24
CA GLU A 804 -35.78 -1.99 53.24
C GLU A 804 -37.09 -2.46 52.56
N LYS A 805 -36.90 -3.38 51.59
CA LYS A 805 -37.17 -4.81 51.87
C LYS A 805 -36.42 -5.76 50.91
N GLN A 806 -35.87 -6.83 51.47
CA GLN A 806 -35.37 -7.99 50.73
C GLN A 806 -36.51 -8.96 50.42
N GLN A 807 -36.43 -9.64 49.28
CA GLN A 807 -36.78 -11.06 49.20
C GLN A 807 -36.08 -11.71 48.00
N ASN A 808 -35.49 -12.89 48.22
CA ASN A 808 -34.90 -13.71 47.16
C ASN A 808 -36.02 -14.49 46.45
N GLU A 809 -35.86 -14.80 45.17
CA GLU A 809 -36.08 -16.17 44.69
C GLU A 809 -35.42 -16.42 43.32
N ASP A 810 -34.63 -17.48 43.29
CA ASP A 810 -34.01 -18.18 42.15
C ASP A 810 -34.51 -19.65 42.30
N PRO A 811 -34.55 -20.57 41.29
CA PRO A 811 -33.97 -20.44 39.95
C PRO A 811 -34.77 -21.08 38.78
N CYS A 812 -34.19 -21.01 37.58
CA CYS A 812 -34.21 -22.01 36.49
C CYS A 812 -35.41 -22.99 36.34
N ARG A 813 -36.10 -22.94 35.18
CA ARG A 813 -35.98 -24.01 34.15
C ARG A 813 -36.66 -23.78 32.80
N ALA A 814 -36.08 -24.48 31.83
CA ALA A 814 -36.41 -24.69 30.41
C ALA A 814 -37.87 -24.97 30.01
N LEU A 815 -38.15 -24.76 28.72
CA LEU A 815 -38.81 -25.78 27.90
C LEU A 815 -38.42 -25.67 26.41
N GLU A 816 -37.80 -26.72 25.86
CA GLU A 816 -37.77 -26.96 24.41
C GLU A 816 -39.07 -27.66 23.99
N SER A 817 -39.59 -27.37 22.80
CA SER A 817 -40.51 -28.30 22.11
C SER A 817 -40.36 -28.22 20.60
N LYS A 818 -39.89 -29.32 20.01
CA LYS A 818 -39.92 -29.56 18.56
C LYS A 818 -41.34 -29.90 18.13
N THR A 819 -41.74 -29.47 16.94
CA THR A 819 -42.65 -30.27 16.09
C THR A 819 -42.37 -30.00 14.62
N SER A 820 -42.62 -31.02 13.80
CA SER A 820 -42.36 -31.07 12.36
C SER A 820 -43.66 -31.34 11.60
N GLU A 821 -43.62 -31.24 10.26
CA GLU A 821 -44.63 -31.78 9.33
C GLU A 821 -46.03 -31.09 9.38
N SER A 822 -46.83 -31.01 8.30
CA SER A 822 -46.62 -31.20 6.84
C SER A 822 -47.92 -30.81 6.11
N ILE A 823 -47.88 -30.58 4.77
CA ILE A 823 -49.03 -30.74 3.82
C ILE A 823 -50.19 -29.71 4.02
N THR A 824 -50.98 -29.22 3.04
CA THR A 824 -51.29 -29.60 1.64
C THR A 824 -51.32 -28.39 0.67
N HIS A 825 -51.35 -28.65 -0.64
CA HIS A 825 -51.84 -27.73 -1.68
C HIS A 825 -53.36 -27.48 -1.58
N GLU A 826 -53.81 -26.28 -1.98
CA GLU A 826 -54.73 -25.98 -3.13
C GLU A 826 -54.51 -24.50 -3.51
N LYS A 827 -54.48 -23.96 -4.74
CA LYS A 827 -54.95 -24.24 -6.12
C LYS A 827 -55.99 -23.18 -6.54
N MET A 828 -55.94 -22.81 -7.84
CA MET A 828 -56.96 -22.03 -8.58
C MET A 828 -57.01 -20.51 -8.32
N LEU A 829 -57.31 -19.64 -9.29
CA LEU A 829 -57.35 -19.80 -10.76
C LEU A 829 -57.04 -18.47 -11.50
N THR A 830 -56.63 -18.64 -12.75
CA THR A 830 -56.37 -17.69 -13.86
C THR A 830 -57.22 -16.42 -13.99
N ASN A 831 -56.59 -15.30 -14.40
CA ASN A 831 -56.74 -14.60 -15.70
C ASN A 831 -55.80 -13.36 -15.68
N ARG A 832 -55.00 -12.97 -16.69
CA ARG A 832 -55.01 -13.12 -18.17
C ARG A 832 -56.05 -12.23 -18.87
N GLU A 833 -55.67 -11.02 -19.27
CA GLU A 833 -55.50 -10.69 -20.70
C GLU A 833 -54.84 -9.32 -20.97
N ASP A 834 -54.31 -9.19 -22.18
CA ASP A 834 -53.45 -8.15 -22.74
C ASP A 834 -54.09 -6.74 -22.87
N SER A 835 -53.26 -5.72 -23.15
CA SER A 835 -53.25 -5.03 -24.46
C SER A 835 -52.97 -3.51 -24.46
N GLN A 836 -52.09 -3.11 -25.38
CA GLN A 836 -52.04 -1.84 -26.15
C GLN A 836 -52.01 -0.45 -25.47
N LYS A 837 -50.84 0.18 -25.64
CA LYS A 837 -50.62 1.52 -26.23
C LYS A 837 -51.88 2.31 -26.67
N ASN A 838 -51.94 3.60 -26.33
CA ASN A 838 -52.04 4.64 -27.37
C ASN A 838 -51.57 6.03 -26.90
N THR A 839 -51.48 6.96 -27.84
CA THR A 839 -50.96 8.34 -27.68
C THR A 839 -52.02 9.41 -27.93
N PHE A 840 -51.66 10.68 -27.65
CA PHE A 840 -52.10 11.94 -28.29
C PHE A 840 -53.25 12.78 -27.69
N TRP A 841 -52.93 14.07 -27.42
CA TRP A 841 -53.79 15.28 -27.37
C TRP A 841 -54.90 15.38 -26.28
N SER A 842 -55.35 16.57 -25.82
CA SER A 842 -54.79 17.96 -25.84
C SER A 842 -55.66 18.92 -24.98
N VAL A 843 -55.30 20.23 -24.95
CA VAL A 843 -56.20 21.43 -24.94
C VAL A 843 -56.59 22.14 -23.60
N LEU A 844 -56.16 23.42 -23.53
CA LEU A 844 -56.70 24.66 -22.89
C LEU A 844 -56.52 25.04 -21.39
N ASP A 845 -55.63 26.03 -21.21
CA ASP A 845 -55.80 27.39 -20.61
C ASP A 845 -55.97 27.69 -19.11
N GLY A 846 -55.38 28.83 -18.69
CA GLY A 846 -55.36 29.31 -17.29
C GLY A 846 -54.33 30.41 -16.90
N ALA A 847 -53.65 31.01 -17.89
CA ALA A 847 -53.15 32.40 -17.97
C ALA A 847 -52.86 33.28 -16.71
N ASN A 848 -51.62 33.79 -16.62
CA ASN A 848 -51.37 35.25 -16.46
C ASN A 848 -49.94 35.70 -16.89
N LYS A 849 -49.70 37.02 -17.02
CA LYS A 849 -48.48 37.68 -17.56
C LYS A 849 -47.76 38.50 -16.45
N SER A 850 -46.62 39.18 -16.61
CA SER A 850 -45.63 39.45 -17.70
C SER A 850 -44.21 39.55 -17.06
N SER A 851 -43.08 40.02 -17.63
CA SER A 851 -42.59 40.54 -18.93
C SER A 851 -41.05 40.43 -18.88
N ALA A 852 -40.29 40.01 -19.90
CA ALA A 852 -40.13 40.46 -21.29
C ALA A 852 -39.28 41.75 -21.47
N ASN A 853 -37.99 41.58 -21.82
CA ASN A 853 -37.46 42.01 -23.13
C ASN A 853 -36.07 41.43 -23.44
N ASN A 854 -35.82 41.22 -24.73
CA ASN A 854 -34.61 40.62 -25.29
C ASN A 854 -34.39 41.27 -26.68
N MET A 855 -33.17 41.62 -27.09
CA MET A 855 -32.95 41.95 -28.51
C MET A 855 -31.51 41.77 -28.99
N THR A 856 -31.37 41.28 -30.22
CA THR A 856 -30.10 41.08 -30.94
C THR A 856 -30.19 41.73 -32.32
N THR A 857 -29.09 42.29 -32.82
CA THR A 857 -28.98 42.79 -34.21
C THR A 857 -27.56 42.64 -34.77
N LYS A 858 -27.46 42.62 -36.11
CA LYS A 858 -26.23 42.46 -36.88
C LYS A 858 -25.66 43.83 -37.29
N GLY A 859 -24.34 43.96 -37.40
CA GLY A 859 -23.69 45.19 -37.87
C GLY A 859 -23.55 45.30 -39.39
N ILE A 860 -22.96 46.40 -39.87
CA ILE A 860 -22.24 46.56 -41.17
C ILE A 860 -21.51 47.94 -41.18
N SER A 861 -20.36 47.97 -41.86
CA SER A 861 -19.39 49.05 -42.17
C SER A 861 -19.75 50.55 -42.00
N ASN A 862 -18.75 51.38 -41.62
CA ASN A 862 -18.17 52.30 -42.62
C ASN A 862 -16.73 52.84 -42.34
N GLN A 863 -16.19 53.55 -43.34
CA GLN A 863 -14.87 54.19 -43.51
C GLN A 863 -14.50 55.22 -42.40
N GLY A 864 -13.26 55.71 -42.23
CA GLY A 864 -11.96 55.54 -42.94
C GLY A 864 -11.04 56.76 -42.72
N ASN A 865 -9.80 56.75 -43.28
CA ASN A 865 -8.73 57.77 -43.14
C ASN A 865 -8.12 57.97 -41.73
N LYS A 866 -6.87 58.43 -41.54
CA LYS A 866 -5.61 58.33 -42.31
C LYS A 866 -4.47 58.88 -41.43
N ASP A 867 -3.27 58.30 -41.50
CA ASP A 867 -2.08 59.00 -42.05
C ASP A 867 -0.85 58.07 -42.09
N LYS A 868 0.25 58.55 -42.68
CA LYS A 868 1.49 57.81 -42.96
C LYS A 868 2.69 58.46 -42.28
N GLU A 869 3.74 57.67 -42.04
CA GLU A 869 5.00 57.91 -42.76
C GLU A 869 5.82 56.62 -42.94
N GLU A 870 6.85 56.68 -43.79
CA GLU A 870 7.61 55.53 -44.30
C GLU A 870 9.11 55.69 -43.97
N THR A 871 9.88 54.60 -43.82
CA THR A 871 10.94 54.25 -44.81
C THR A 871 11.80 53.01 -44.51
N LYS A 872 11.75 52.07 -45.47
CA LYS A 872 12.86 51.38 -46.17
C LYS A 872 13.90 50.51 -45.43
N GLU A 873 14.06 49.33 -46.04
CA GLU A 873 15.09 48.29 -45.86
C GLU A 873 16.55 48.77 -45.94
N ARG A 874 17.47 47.93 -45.42
CA ARG A 874 18.64 47.47 -46.21
C ARG A 874 19.16 46.10 -45.79
N LYS A 875 20.01 45.50 -46.64
CA LYS A 875 20.40 44.07 -46.61
C LYS A 875 21.79 43.81 -46.02
N GLN A 876 21.99 42.54 -45.62
CA GLN A 876 23.25 41.81 -45.35
C GLN A 876 24.50 42.29 -46.12
N PRO A 877 25.72 42.10 -45.55
CA PRO A 877 26.47 40.85 -45.85
C PRO A 877 27.25 40.22 -44.68
N CYS A 878 27.46 38.91 -44.76
CA CYS A 878 28.39 38.16 -43.90
C CYS A 878 29.85 38.24 -44.40
N ARG A 879 30.85 38.10 -43.51
CA ARG A 879 32.15 37.51 -43.87
C ARG A 879 32.89 36.86 -42.69
N ARG A 880 33.70 35.84 -42.99
CA ARG A 880 34.48 35.02 -42.05
C ARG A 880 35.91 35.55 -41.85
N LYS A 881 36.50 35.27 -40.68
CA LYS A 881 37.83 34.64 -40.43
C LYS A 881 37.80 34.12 -38.97
N LEU A 882 38.17 32.89 -38.56
CA LEU A 882 39.10 31.81 -38.97
C LEU A 882 40.53 31.89 -38.37
N PHE A 883 40.97 30.72 -37.87
CA PHE A 883 42.28 30.32 -37.33
C PHE A 883 42.69 30.93 -35.96
N ASN A 884 43.35 30.20 -35.04
CA ASN A 884 43.35 28.75 -34.76
C ASN A 884 44.14 28.44 -33.46
N GLU A 885 44.19 27.16 -33.06
CA GLU A 885 45.31 26.49 -32.34
C GLU A 885 45.63 26.95 -30.89
N ASN A 886 46.00 26.08 -29.95
CA ASN A 886 45.95 24.60 -29.93
C ASN A 886 45.96 24.04 -28.49
N ASN A 887 45.58 22.77 -28.37
CA ASN A 887 46.22 21.66 -27.65
C ASN A 887 47.36 21.95 -26.61
N ASP A 888 47.52 21.16 -25.53
CA ASP A 888 47.01 19.79 -25.31
C ASP A 888 46.88 19.37 -23.82
N LEU A 889 46.38 18.14 -23.64
CA LEU A 889 46.35 17.30 -22.44
C LEU A 889 47.50 17.49 -21.42
N GLN A 890 47.16 17.42 -20.12
CA GLN A 890 47.76 16.40 -19.26
C GLN A 890 46.78 15.92 -18.19
N CYS A 891 46.74 14.60 -17.96
CA CYS A 891 46.10 14.00 -16.79
C CYS A 891 47.16 13.82 -15.70
N ASP A 892 46.80 14.04 -14.44
CA ASP A 892 47.49 13.43 -13.31
C ASP A 892 46.51 12.62 -12.46
N ILE A 893 46.92 11.39 -12.12
CA ILE A 893 46.17 10.48 -11.26
C ILE A 893 46.99 10.29 -9.99
N LEU A 894 46.46 10.73 -8.85
CA LEU A 894 46.91 10.27 -7.55
C LEU A 894 45.72 9.75 -6.75
N PHE A 895 45.82 8.47 -6.37
CA PHE A 895 44.89 7.81 -5.46
C PHE A 895 45.20 8.21 -4.01
N SER A 896 44.17 8.54 -3.24
CA SER A 896 44.10 8.26 -1.80
C SER A 896 42.64 8.30 -1.33
N ASN A 897 42.32 7.45 -0.36
CA ASN A 897 40.96 7.16 0.10
C ASN A 897 40.24 8.41 0.66
N ASP A 898 38.97 8.61 0.30
CA ASP A 898 37.87 8.18 1.19
C ASP A 898 36.51 8.13 0.48
N GLY A 899 35.58 7.35 1.03
CA GLY A 899 34.40 6.84 0.32
C GLY A 899 33.17 7.78 0.31
N GLY A 900 32.85 8.36 -0.85
CA GLY A 900 31.57 9.03 -1.10
C GLY A 900 30.47 8.08 -1.58
N TYR A 901 29.24 8.23 -1.08
CA TYR A 901 28.05 7.55 -1.60
C TYR A 901 27.19 8.51 -2.44
N THR A 902 27.00 8.19 -3.72
CA THR A 902 26.02 8.85 -4.60
C THR A 902 25.00 7.87 -5.15
N GLU A 903 23.81 8.41 -5.42
CA GLU A 903 22.55 7.74 -5.71
C GLU A 903 22.61 6.70 -6.86
N ALA A 904 21.92 5.58 -6.68
CA ALA A 904 21.55 4.68 -7.77
C ALA A 904 20.16 4.07 -7.51
N MET A 905 19.12 4.63 -8.15
CA MET A 905 17.81 3.98 -8.21
C MET A 905 17.94 2.63 -8.93
N LYS A 906 17.50 1.56 -8.29
CA LYS A 906 17.27 0.25 -8.93
C LYS A 906 15.89 -0.25 -8.54
N SER A 907 15.15 -0.72 -9.54
CA SER A 907 13.91 -1.46 -9.37
C SER A 907 14.14 -2.74 -8.57
N ASP A 908 13.19 -3.10 -7.71
CA ASP A 908 13.26 -4.32 -6.92
C ASP A 908 13.38 -5.58 -7.79
N MET A 909 14.45 -6.34 -7.55
CA MET A 909 14.58 -7.74 -7.96
C MET A 909 15.10 -8.57 -6.77
N PRO A 910 14.28 -9.46 -6.18
CA PRO A 910 14.74 -10.39 -5.17
C PRO A 910 15.69 -11.45 -5.75
N ASN A 911 16.95 -11.39 -5.33
CA ASN A 911 18.03 -12.39 -5.42
C ASN A 911 17.76 -13.72 -6.18
N THR A 912 18.32 -13.85 -7.37
CA THR A 912 18.64 -15.16 -7.98
C THR A 912 19.88 -15.80 -7.34
N ARG A 913 19.73 -16.37 -6.13
CA ARG A 913 20.77 -17.21 -5.47
C ARG A 913 20.19 -18.34 -4.61
N ILE A 914 19.86 -19.47 -5.24
CA ILE A 914 19.96 -20.86 -4.71
C ILE A 914 20.11 -21.76 -5.93
N LEU A 915 21.26 -22.45 -6.09
CA LEU A 915 21.48 -23.67 -6.90
C LEU A 915 22.98 -24.05 -6.97
N ARG A 916 23.60 -24.31 -5.81
CA ARG A 916 24.91 -24.99 -5.69
C ARG A 916 25.07 -25.64 -4.30
N ALA A 917 24.45 -26.81 -4.10
CA ALA A 917 24.81 -27.79 -3.06
C ALA A 917 23.94 -29.06 -3.22
N ALA A 918 24.43 -30.06 -3.97
CA ALA A 918 24.05 -31.48 -3.95
C ALA A 918 24.44 -32.16 -5.28
N ILE A 919 25.60 -32.83 -5.28
CA ILE A 919 25.94 -34.09 -5.96
C ILE A 919 27.44 -34.30 -5.72
N GLY A 920 27.70 -35.06 -4.66
CA GLY A 920 28.80 -36.00 -4.52
C GLY A 920 28.16 -37.33 -4.11
N ASP A 921 28.77 -38.49 -4.29
CA ASP A 921 30.08 -38.81 -4.87
C ASP A 921 30.00 -40.18 -5.57
N SER A 922 30.87 -40.42 -6.56
CA SER A 922 31.46 -41.75 -6.79
C SER A 922 32.55 -41.66 -7.87
N ASP A 923 33.75 -42.02 -7.43
CA ASP A 923 34.99 -42.29 -8.16
C ASP A 923 34.87 -42.74 -9.64
N ASP A 924 35.66 -42.12 -10.52
CA ASP A 924 36.81 -42.84 -11.08
C ASP A 924 37.87 -41.86 -11.63
N MET A 925 39.15 -42.15 -11.42
CA MET A 925 40.28 -41.31 -11.86
C MET A 925 41.55 -42.15 -12.07
N PRO A 926 42.09 -42.18 -13.30
CA PRO A 926 43.54 -42.04 -13.39
C PRO A 926 44.08 -41.20 -14.58
N ARG A 927 44.85 -40.18 -14.20
CA ARG A 927 46.15 -39.75 -14.78
C ARG A 927 46.17 -38.98 -16.12
N ASP A 928 46.71 -37.76 -16.00
CA ASP A 928 47.45 -36.99 -17.00
C ASP A 928 48.50 -37.82 -17.78
N PRO A 929 48.89 -37.37 -18.99
CA PRO A 929 50.14 -36.62 -19.05
C PRO A 929 50.06 -35.29 -19.83
N CYS A 930 50.62 -34.25 -19.22
CA CYS A 930 50.90 -32.97 -19.86
C CYS A 930 52.15 -33.04 -20.77
N ASP A 931 52.46 -31.91 -21.39
CA ASP A 931 53.73 -31.50 -21.99
C ASP A 931 54.09 -32.05 -23.38
N LYS A 932 54.19 -31.10 -24.34
CA LYS A 932 55.48 -30.86 -25.01
C LYS A 932 55.60 -29.47 -25.65
N ARG A 933 56.66 -28.78 -25.20
CA ARG A 933 57.53 -27.85 -25.97
C ARG A 933 57.02 -26.42 -26.22
N LYS A 934 57.46 -25.55 -25.32
CA LYS A 934 57.89 -24.18 -25.65
C LYS A 934 58.92 -24.21 -26.80
N LYS A 935 58.90 -23.19 -27.67
CA LYS A 935 60.10 -22.53 -28.18
C LYS A 935 59.92 -21.02 -28.05
N LYS A 936 61.02 -20.28 -27.97
CA LYS A 936 61.13 -18.84 -27.70
C LYS A 936 62.12 -18.24 -28.72
N GLU A 937 62.24 -16.91 -28.75
CA GLU A 937 63.17 -16.12 -29.57
C GLU A 937 62.80 -16.09 -31.08
N THR A 938 62.90 -14.97 -31.81
CA THR A 938 63.19 -13.56 -31.46
C THR A 938 62.55 -12.61 -32.50
N LEU A 939 62.53 -11.30 -32.22
CA LEU A 939 62.23 -10.24 -33.21
C LEU A 939 63.28 -10.25 -34.36
N PRO A 940 62.88 -9.89 -35.59
CA PRO A 940 63.17 -8.50 -36.02
C PRO A 940 62.11 -7.80 -36.89
N GLU A 941 62.03 -6.48 -36.69
CA GLU A 941 61.82 -5.40 -37.69
C GLU A 941 60.55 -5.33 -38.59
N LYS A 942 60.39 -4.16 -39.23
CA LYS A 942 59.22 -3.77 -40.04
C LYS A 942 59.43 -4.07 -41.53
N GLY A 943 58.47 -4.71 -42.16
CA GLY A 943 58.28 -4.77 -43.62
C GLY A 943 56.84 -4.44 -43.99
N ASN A 944 56.61 -3.82 -45.16
CA ASN A 944 55.29 -3.42 -45.63
C ASN A 944 54.63 -4.50 -46.51
N ASN A 945 53.30 -4.44 -46.61
CA ASN A 945 52.42 -5.19 -47.50
C ASN A 945 52.33 -6.72 -47.20
N GLU A 946 51.28 -7.44 -47.59
CA GLU A 946 50.13 -7.10 -48.45
C GLU A 946 48.80 -7.72 -47.92
N LYS A 947 47.70 -7.63 -48.69
CA LYS A 947 46.35 -8.01 -48.23
C LYS A 947 46.01 -9.49 -48.50
N GLU A 948 45.57 -10.22 -47.48
CA GLU A 948 44.53 -11.25 -47.62
C GLU A 948 43.38 -10.98 -46.64
N ASN A 949 42.14 -11.15 -47.10
CA ASN A 949 40.93 -10.72 -46.39
C ASN A 949 40.08 -11.94 -45.99
N LEU A 950 40.56 -12.74 -45.02
CA LEU A 950 39.81 -13.88 -44.52
C LEU A 950 38.52 -13.42 -43.81
N GLN A 951 37.37 -13.79 -44.36
CA GLN A 951 36.08 -13.53 -43.73
C GLN A 951 35.85 -14.49 -42.56
N GLU A 952 36.36 -14.10 -41.39
CA GLU A 952 36.31 -14.87 -40.15
C GLU A 952 34.90 -15.39 -39.79
N SER A 953 34.83 -16.63 -39.30
CA SER A 953 33.57 -17.31 -39.02
C SER A 953 32.82 -16.73 -37.80
N PHE A 954 31.50 -16.84 -37.82
CA PHE A 954 30.61 -16.51 -36.69
C PHE A 954 31.08 -17.13 -35.36
N THR A 955 31.46 -18.41 -35.37
CA THR A 955 31.90 -19.13 -34.16
C THR A 955 33.20 -18.56 -33.61
N TYR A 956 34.14 -18.20 -34.49
CA TYR A 956 35.42 -17.58 -34.11
C TYR A 956 35.18 -16.23 -33.42
N LYS A 957 34.42 -15.32 -34.07
CA LYS A 957 34.08 -14.00 -33.54
C LYS A 957 33.43 -14.07 -32.15
N VAL A 958 32.47 -14.97 -31.96
CA VAL A 958 31.82 -15.21 -30.66
C VAL A 958 32.84 -15.72 -29.62
N SER A 959 33.73 -16.65 -29.99
CA SER A 959 34.75 -17.17 -29.06
C SER A 959 35.84 -16.16 -28.68
N CYS A 960 36.18 -15.22 -29.57
CA CYS A 960 37.13 -14.14 -29.30
C CYS A 960 36.52 -13.04 -28.40
N LEU A 961 35.22 -12.78 -28.53
CA LEU A 961 34.50 -11.80 -27.71
C LEU A 961 34.24 -12.28 -26.28
N LEU A 962 33.85 -13.54 -26.14
CA LEU A 962 33.37 -14.13 -24.89
C LEU A 962 34.16 -15.41 -24.52
N PRO A 963 35.50 -15.35 -24.40
CA PRO A 963 36.34 -16.51 -24.16
C PRO A 963 35.98 -17.18 -22.82
N GLY A 964 35.52 -18.43 -22.88
CA GLY A 964 35.12 -19.21 -21.71
C GLY A 964 33.71 -18.91 -21.17
N ASP A 965 32.92 -18.06 -21.82
CA ASP A 965 31.58 -17.71 -21.33
C ASP A 965 30.59 -18.90 -21.44
N PRO A 966 29.87 -19.26 -20.36
CA PRO A 966 28.91 -20.37 -20.37
C PRO A 966 27.80 -20.27 -21.43
N THR A 967 27.42 -19.07 -21.87
CA THR A 967 26.38 -18.87 -22.89
C THR A 967 26.78 -19.43 -24.26
N ILE A 968 28.08 -19.46 -24.59
CA ILE A 968 28.57 -20.12 -25.82
C ILE A 968 28.27 -21.61 -25.77
N TYR A 969 28.53 -22.26 -24.63
CA TYR A 969 28.27 -23.69 -24.44
C TYR A 969 26.77 -23.98 -24.44
N GLU A 970 25.96 -23.18 -23.73
CA GLU A 970 24.50 -23.33 -23.69
C GLU A 970 23.88 -23.20 -25.09
N TYR A 971 24.21 -22.14 -25.82
CA TYR A 971 23.80 -21.95 -27.22
C TYR A 971 24.26 -23.11 -28.11
N SER A 972 25.53 -23.53 -28.00
CA SER A 972 26.08 -24.63 -28.80
C SER A 972 25.40 -25.97 -28.52
N LYS A 973 25.02 -26.24 -27.27
CA LYS A 973 24.27 -27.44 -26.84
C LYS A 973 22.88 -27.45 -27.49
N TYR A 974 22.07 -26.42 -27.27
CA TYR A 974 20.70 -26.40 -27.81
C TYR A 974 20.66 -26.27 -29.34
N ARG A 975 21.64 -25.60 -29.97
CA ARG A 975 21.79 -25.58 -31.44
C ARG A 975 22.07 -26.97 -32.03
N ARG A 976 22.83 -27.82 -31.34
CA ARG A 976 23.07 -29.21 -31.77
C ARG A 976 21.82 -30.07 -31.60
N LEU A 977 21.17 -29.99 -30.44
CA LEU A 977 19.95 -30.75 -30.14
C LEU A 977 18.79 -30.39 -31.09
N LEU A 978 18.54 -29.10 -31.32
CA LEU A 978 17.51 -28.65 -32.27
C LEU A 978 17.82 -29.05 -33.72
N LYS A 979 19.11 -29.18 -34.10
CA LYS A 979 19.47 -29.73 -35.42
C LYS A 979 19.18 -31.24 -35.53
N GLN A 980 19.19 -31.98 -34.41
CA GLN A 980 18.84 -33.39 -34.36
C GLN A 980 17.32 -33.62 -34.32
N GLN A 981 16.57 -32.73 -33.66
CA GLN A 981 15.10 -32.80 -33.53
C GLN A 981 14.44 -31.45 -33.85
N PRO A 982 14.36 -31.04 -35.13
CA PRO A 982 13.93 -29.70 -35.53
C PRO A 982 12.42 -29.42 -35.37
N THR A 983 11.63 -30.42 -34.95
CA THR A 983 10.19 -30.31 -34.72
C THR A 983 9.81 -30.21 -33.24
N ASP A 984 10.75 -30.38 -32.29
CA ASP A 984 10.48 -30.23 -30.87
C ASP A 984 10.45 -28.74 -30.47
N LYS A 985 9.27 -28.28 -30.09
CA LYS A 985 9.00 -26.91 -29.62
C LYS A 985 9.73 -26.59 -28.30
N THR A 986 10.03 -27.60 -27.49
CA THR A 986 10.73 -27.47 -26.21
C THR A 986 12.21 -27.18 -26.43
N LEU A 987 12.85 -27.93 -27.33
CA LEU A 987 14.20 -27.64 -27.80
C LEU A 987 14.28 -26.33 -28.59
N GLN A 988 13.25 -25.98 -29.38
CA GLN A 988 13.19 -24.70 -30.07
C GLN A 988 13.16 -23.54 -29.06
N HIS A 989 12.29 -23.58 -28.06
CA HIS A 989 12.22 -22.54 -27.03
C HIS A 989 13.53 -22.46 -26.21
N SER A 990 14.13 -23.61 -25.87
CA SER A 990 15.43 -23.66 -25.17
C SER A 990 16.56 -23.05 -26.00
N TYR A 991 16.57 -23.27 -27.31
CA TYR A 991 17.51 -22.64 -28.24
C TYR A 991 17.29 -21.13 -28.35
N GLU A 992 16.04 -20.66 -28.44
CA GLU A 992 15.70 -19.24 -28.48
C GLU A 992 16.15 -18.51 -27.20
N VAL A 993 15.93 -19.11 -26.02
CA VAL A 993 16.41 -18.59 -24.73
C VAL A 993 17.94 -18.57 -24.66
N ALA A 994 18.62 -19.64 -25.04
CA ALA A 994 20.08 -19.71 -25.04
C ALA A 994 20.72 -18.71 -26.03
N PHE A 995 20.08 -18.47 -27.17
CA PHE A 995 20.49 -17.47 -28.15
C PHE A 995 20.29 -16.04 -27.63
N ALA A 996 19.16 -15.74 -26.98
CA ALA A 996 18.92 -14.43 -26.36
C ALA A 996 19.93 -14.12 -25.23
N LYS A 997 20.33 -15.12 -24.43
CA LYS A 997 21.42 -14.98 -23.45
C LYS A 997 22.75 -14.60 -24.11
N LEU A 998 23.12 -15.28 -25.20
CA LEU A 998 24.35 -15.02 -25.95
C LEU A 998 24.35 -13.61 -26.59
N GLN A 999 23.20 -13.18 -27.12
CA GLN A 999 23.00 -11.83 -27.65
C GLN A 999 23.21 -10.75 -26.58
N LEU A 1000 22.64 -10.94 -25.39
CA LEU A 1000 22.83 -10.04 -24.25
C LEU A 1000 24.29 -10.01 -23.77
N ALA A 1001 24.97 -11.16 -23.73
CA ALA A 1001 26.37 -11.24 -23.35
C ALA A 1001 27.28 -10.46 -24.32
N VAL A 1002 27.09 -10.63 -25.63
CA VAL A 1002 27.83 -9.87 -26.66
C VAL A 1002 27.52 -8.37 -26.60
N SER A 1003 26.26 -7.98 -26.40
CA SER A 1003 25.87 -6.56 -26.28
C SER A 1003 26.45 -5.89 -25.03
N LYS A 1004 26.47 -6.58 -23.88
CA LYS A 1004 27.17 -6.11 -22.67
C LYS A 1004 28.68 -5.98 -22.92
N ARG A 1005 29.27 -6.94 -23.63
CA ARG A 1005 30.70 -6.94 -23.95
C ARG A 1005 31.10 -5.81 -24.90
N HIS A 1006 30.24 -5.45 -25.87
CA HIS A 1006 30.42 -4.29 -26.74
C HIS A 1006 30.47 -2.97 -25.95
N TYR A 1007 29.55 -2.80 -25.01
CA TYR A 1007 29.53 -1.63 -24.10
C TYR A 1007 30.80 -1.55 -23.24
N GLU A 1008 31.21 -2.68 -22.64
CA GLU A 1008 32.47 -2.77 -21.87
C GLU A 1008 33.69 -2.35 -22.72
N LEU A 1009 33.84 -2.91 -23.93
CA LEU A 1009 34.96 -2.62 -24.82
C LEU A 1009 34.99 -1.15 -25.25
N LYS A 1010 33.83 -0.55 -25.57
CA LYS A 1010 33.74 0.89 -25.86
C LYS A 1010 34.09 1.77 -24.65
N SER A 1011 33.69 1.38 -23.44
CA SER A 1011 34.03 2.14 -22.21
C SER A 1011 35.51 2.11 -21.84
N ILE A 1012 36.25 1.09 -22.30
CA ILE A 1012 37.69 0.88 -22.00
C ILE A 1012 38.59 1.32 -23.18
N ASN A 1013 38.00 1.63 -24.33
CA ASN A 1013 38.67 2.09 -25.55
C ASN A 1013 39.82 1.16 -26.01
N LYS A 1014 39.58 -0.16 -25.98
CA LYS A 1014 40.53 -1.20 -26.40
C LYS A 1014 39.96 -2.12 -27.49
N ASP A 1015 40.84 -2.54 -28.38
CA ASP A 1015 40.66 -3.52 -29.47
C ASP A 1015 39.47 -3.24 -30.41
N ASP A 1016 39.72 -2.34 -31.37
CA ASP A 1016 38.86 -2.02 -32.51
C ASP A 1016 38.36 -3.28 -33.27
N ALA A 1017 39.20 -4.33 -33.36
CA ALA A 1017 38.81 -5.61 -33.96
C ALA A 1017 37.68 -6.31 -33.18
N LEU A 1018 37.73 -6.35 -31.84
CA LEU A 1018 36.68 -6.95 -31.02
C LEU A 1018 35.40 -6.10 -31.06
N ILE A 1019 35.53 -4.76 -30.99
CA ILE A 1019 34.38 -3.85 -31.14
C ILE A 1019 33.70 -4.10 -32.50
N ARG A 1020 34.47 -4.21 -33.59
CA ARG A 1020 33.96 -4.54 -34.93
C ARG A 1020 33.24 -5.88 -34.96
N TYR A 1021 33.79 -6.95 -34.38
CA TYR A 1021 33.11 -8.25 -34.34
C TYR A 1021 31.78 -8.21 -33.59
N ALA A 1022 31.71 -7.48 -32.47
CA ALA A 1022 30.46 -7.34 -31.73
C ALA A 1022 29.42 -6.55 -32.53
N GLU A 1023 29.82 -5.47 -33.20
CA GLU A 1023 28.92 -4.73 -34.09
C GLU A 1023 28.47 -5.53 -35.30
N GLU A 1024 29.33 -6.33 -35.92
CA GLU A 1024 28.95 -7.22 -37.02
C GLU A 1024 27.91 -8.27 -36.57
N LEU A 1025 28.12 -8.89 -35.41
CA LEU A 1025 27.16 -9.85 -34.83
C LEU A 1025 25.83 -9.16 -34.47
N MET A 1026 25.87 -8.01 -33.80
CA MET A 1026 24.67 -7.23 -33.45
C MET A 1026 23.90 -6.76 -34.69
N ARG A 1027 24.60 -6.33 -35.75
CA ARG A 1027 23.98 -6.01 -37.07
C ARG A 1027 23.36 -7.26 -37.71
N GLN A 1028 24.04 -8.40 -37.70
CA GLN A 1028 23.51 -9.67 -38.21
C GLN A 1028 22.24 -10.11 -37.45
N TRP A 1029 22.17 -9.81 -36.15
CA TRP A 1029 21.03 -10.08 -35.27
C TRP A 1029 19.96 -8.98 -35.26
N LYS A 1030 20.15 -7.88 -35.99
CA LYS A 1030 19.27 -6.69 -36.01
C LYS A 1030 19.04 -6.08 -34.62
N MET A 1031 20.05 -6.15 -33.75
CA MET A 1031 20.04 -5.46 -32.46
C MET A 1031 20.32 -3.96 -32.67
N TYR A 1032 19.63 -3.11 -31.92
CA TYR A 1032 19.90 -1.68 -31.89
C TYR A 1032 21.17 -1.39 -31.08
N PHE A 1033 21.92 -0.38 -31.52
CA PHE A 1033 22.98 0.22 -30.70
C PHE A 1033 22.35 1.09 -29.60
N TYR A 1034 22.96 1.05 -28.42
CA TYR A 1034 22.80 2.02 -27.33
C TYR A 1034 24.16 2.65 -27.06
#